data_AF-A0A3R9X1V7-F1
#
_entry.id   AF-A0A3R9X1V7-F1
#
_cell.length_a   1.000
_cell.length_b   1.000
_cell.length_c   1.000
_cell.angle_alpha   90.00
_cell.angle_beta   90.00
_cell.angle_gamma   90.00
#
_symmetry.space_group_name_H-M   'P 1'
#
loop_
_entity.id
_entity.type
_entity.pdbx_description
1 polymer ?
#
loop_
_entity_poly.entity_id
_entity_poly.type
_entity_poly.pdbx_seq_one_letter_code
_entity_poly.pdbx_strand_id
1 'polypeptide(L)'
;MIWRHPGGRQPVVALLGPRRSGKSSLLRAVSQGCGSTVVHAHLDFHENPVDPVSAAALTAFQMMRGWDTLRRSPVFHRFALGLLALNEELEPDRARATDQIRGLIQQYTRNTRGGRFASRLEEAVDATMDVVATGVLSPLVSGPRETASAVRERARPVIGSLLQGPARWGLRDALRWHVGIPEAESAGSVDALIRLSSASRSAVVAPLMAAFLADAKDQAERHPALRSACSCEVPDSERARGRHDHAWVLLVDGAQTPAGRRFLSAFLAARLRNAQSEPGAAAAADPVVVLAACDQWQPEWTTRWCEPWRTTPLPDTPQRRIPLLSGATRTVWTRQDGAGAAPDAASAAHYWYPVWLDPMPEEQAAAVADDGAPLAAPVPAPVVHALTGGHWGAVLAVQEQRAAASPDADAAERDRPLPAAVDADGRPLWSRALEECLPEGLAVPGGAWSAPPPAVLAAAYLADMRTADDPRVPPEIADLPRSLELLRRNLWVSTFFHRPSLIRDVGWGEADRPAVLHPWLGRCALTALSAAGPAGPAGPAGPAGPGEPAGPAPGAAPDPWREVFTRQSHALAPLAAAHGGPAPGREEQQLFYDLCLGDFAPVAEALANRFDRDHRAWVRLLDYLASAPCRLVQERPAHEAYAALLAGIERSGRDVVAVATAKLLALLWLYNDPLTERSRRWDAQIEEGFERLAHNSRLLDVSALQQAGALFA
;
A
#
# COMPACT_ATOMS: atom_id res chain seq x y z
N MET A 1 -10.84 -13.47 8.72
CA MET A 1 -9.60 -14.28 8.74
C MET A 1 -9.07 -14.62 10.14
N ILE A 2 -9.58 -14.01 11.23
CA ILE A 2 -9.09 -14.26 12.61
C ILE A 2 -9.56 -15.61 13.18
N TRP A 3 -10.49 -16.30 12.50
CA TRP A 3 -10.89 -17.67 12.84
C TRP A 3 -9.79 -18.69 12.50
N ARG A 4 -9.43 -19.54 13.46
CA ARG A 4 -8.44 -20.61 13.26
C ARG A 4 -9.13 -21.88 12.78
N HIS A 5 -8.64 -22.45 11.68
CA HIS A 5 -8.94 -23.85 11.34
C HIS A 5 -7.88 -24.75 11.99
N PRO A 6 -8.26 -25.67 12.89
CA PRO A 6 -7.33 -26.60 13.53
C PRO A 6 -6.50 -27.36 12.49
N GLY A 7 -5.18 -27.42 12.67
CA GLY A 7 -4.24 -28.08 11.74
C GLY A 7 -3.94 -27.29 10.45
N GLY A 8 -4.59 -26.16 10.19
CA GLY A 8 -4.31 -25.34 9.01
C GLY A 8 -3.18 -24.34 9.23
N ARG A 9 -2.23 -24.25 8.28
CA ARG A 9 -1.17 -23.20 8.27
C ARG A 9 -1.76 -21.80 8.39
N GLN A 10 -1.05 -20.86 8.99
CA GLN A 10 -1.48 -19.46 9.05
C GLN A 10 -0.69 -18.59 8.08
N PRO A 11 -1.33 -17.63 7.41
CA PRO A 11 -0.65 -16.75 6.46
C PRO A 11 0.18 -15.66 7.15
N VAL A 12 1.09 -15.10 6.38
CA VAL A 12 1.60 -13.73 6.54
C VAL A 12 0.89 -12.89 5.49
N VAL A 13 -0.11 -12.12 5.92
CA VAL A 13 -0.88 -11.22 5.07
C VAL A 13 -0.07 -9.94 4.88
N ALA A 14 0.41 -9.70 3.67
CA ALA A 14 1.08 -8.45 3.33
C ALA A 14 0.03 -7.45 2.84
N LEU A 15 -0.26 -6.44 3.66
CA LEU A 15 -1.13 -5.33 3.31
C LEU A 15 -0.37 -4.41 2.35
N LEU A 16 -0.83 -4.35 1.11
CA LEU A 16 -0.21 -3.59 0.03
C LEU A 16 -0.93 -2.27 -0.20
N GLY A 17 -0.14 -1.26 -0.55
CA GLY A 17 -0.58 0.06 -0.96
C GLY A 17 0.61 1.01 -0.89
N PRO A 18 0.53 2.17 -1.54
CA PRO A 18 1.62 3.15 -1.51
C PRO A 18 1.86 3.68 -0.09
N ARG A 19 2.95 4.40 0.11
CA ARG A 19 3.26 5.03 1.41
C ARG A 19 2.10 5.94 1.84
N ARG A 20 1.71 5.89 3.12
CA ARG A 20 0.56 6.61 3.69
C ARG A 20 -0.83 6.21 3.18
N SER A 21 -0.96 5.03 2.57
CA SER A 21 -2.28 4.49 2.15
C SER A 21 -3.23 4.12 3.30
N GLY A 22 -2.82 4.27 4.56
CA GLY A 22 -3.63 3.95 5.74
C GLY A 22 -3.35 2.57 6.37
N LYS A 23 -2.32 1.85 5.89
CA LYS A 23 -1.93 0.53 6.44
C LYS A 23 -1.67 0.56 7.95
N SER A 24 -0.87 1.51 8.43
CA SER A 24 -0.57 1.70 9.86
C SER A 24 -1.84 2.00 10.66
N SER A 25 -2.72 2.87 10.14
CA SER A 25 -4.02 3.16 10.74
C SER A 25 -4.90 1.91 10.82
N LEU A 26 -4.91 1.08 9.76
CA LEU A 26 -5.62 -0.20 9.75
C LEU A 26 -5.06 -1.17 10.78
N LEU A 27 -3.73 -1.31 10.91
CA LEU A 27 -3.12 -2.16 11.94
C LEU A 27 -3.55 -1.72 13.34
N ARG A 28 -3.54 -0.41 13.62
CA ARG A 28 -4.02 0.14 14.90
C ARG A 28 -5.51 -0.11 15.12
N ALA A 29 -6.34 0.07 14.10
CA ALA A 29 -7.77 -0.21 14.17
C ALA A 29 -8.05 -1.71 14.42
N VAL A 30 -7.29 -2.61 13.80
CA VAL A 30 -7.37 -4.06 14.06
C VAL A 30 -6.93 -4.37 15.49
N SER A 31 -5.85 -3.76 15.99
CA SER A 31 -5.40 -3.89 17.38
C SER A 31 -6.50 -3.49 18.37
N GLN A 32 -7.11 -2.32 18.15
CA GLN A 32 -8.22 -1.81 18.95
C GLN A 32 -9.45 -2.72 18.88
N GLY A 33 -9.82 -3.18 17.67
CA GLY A 33 -10.94 -4.09 17.45
C GLY A 33 -10.74 -5.48 18.07
N CYS A 34 -9.50 -5.98 18.13
CA CYS A 34 -9.16 -7.20 18.86
C CYS A 34 -9.35 -7.02 20.38
N GLY A 35 -9.04 -5.83 20.91
CA GLY A 35 -9.22 -5.47 22.31
C GLY A 35 -8.58 -6.48 23.28
N SER A 36 -9.27 -6.83 24.36
CA SER A 36 -8.87 -7.87 25.31
C SER A 36 -9.33 -9.29 24.92
N THR A 37 -9.97 -9.44 23.76
CA THR A 37 -10.66 -10.69 23.37
C THR A 37 -9.85 -11.59 22.44
N VAL A 38 -8.92 -11.02 21.67
CA VAL A 38 -8.05 -11.78 20.76
C VAL A 38 -6.59 -11.51 21.14
N VAL A 39 -5.83 -12.59 21.40
CA VAL A 39 -4.39 -12.49 21.68
C VAL A 39 -3.67 -11.83 20.52
N HIS A 40 -3.01 -10.70 20.76
CA HIS A 40 -2.31 -9.97 19.73
C HIS A 40 -1.08 -9.22 20.25
N ALA A 41 -0.20 -8.85 19.30
CA ALA A 41 0.96 -7.98 19.51
C ALA A 41 1.13 -7.04 18.31
N HIS A 42 1.74 -5.88 18.55
CA HIS A 42 2.07 -4.87 17.56
C HIS A 42 3.57 -4.51 17.63
N LEU A 43 4.23 -4.61 16.49
CA LEU A 43 5.62 -4.23 16.28
C LEU A 43 5.69 -3.12 15.24
N ASP A 44 6.31 -2.00 15.58
CA ASP A 44 6.58 -0.91 14.65
C ASP A 44 8.08 -0.78 14.40
N PHE A 45 8.54 -1.30 13.25
CA PHE A 45 9.95 -1.24 12.87
C PHE A 45 10.38 0.11 12.27
N HIS A 46 9.44 1.03 12.01
CA HIS A 46 9.79 2.41 11.64
C HIS A 46 10.21 3.21 12.87
N GLU A 47 9.47 3.08 13.96
CA GLU A 47 9.78 3.75 15.23
C GLU A 47 10.88 3.01 16.00
N ASN A 48 10.85 1.67 16.01
CA ASN A 48 11.71 0.83 16.84
C ASN A 48 12.41 -0.26 16.00
N PRO A 49 13.51 0.05 15.29
CA PRO A 49 14.22 -0.90 14.44
C PRO A 49 15.04 -1.91 15.27
N VAL A 50 14.38 -2.97 15.73
CA VAL A 50 14.97 -3.98 16.63
C VAL A 50 15.37 -5.25 15.87
N ASP A 51 16.29 -6.04 16.42
CA ASP A 51 16.66 -7.33 15.83
C ASP A 51 15.57 -8.41 16.03
N PRO A 52 15.65 -9.54 15.30
CA PRO A 52 14.61 -10.58 15.36
C PRO A 52 14.35 -11.18 16.75
N VAL A 53 15.37 -11.29 17.61
CA VAL A 53 15.24 -11.87 18.95
C VAL A 53 14.53 -10.89 19.89
N SER A 54 14.92 -9.62 19.84
CA SER A 54 14.24 -8.54 20.59
C SER A 54 12.79 -8.38 20.15
N ALA A 55 12.51 -8.44 18.84
CA ALA A 55 11.15 -8.41 18.29
C ALA A 55 10.30 -9.59 18.79
N ALA A 56 10.85 -10.81 18.82
CA ALA A 56 10.17 -11.98 19.37
C ALA A 56 9.90 -11.85 20.87
N ALA A 57 10.84 -11.26 21.62
CA ALA A 57 10.65 -10.98 23.05
C ALA A 57 9.52 -9.99 23.28
N LEU A 58 9.54 -8.83 22.60
CA LEU A 58 8.45 -7.86 22.64
C LEU A 58 7.09 -8.50 22.31
N THR A 59 7.05 -9.32 21.26
CA THR A 59 5.85 -10.04 20.86
C THR A 59 5.36 -10.96 21.98
N ALA A 60 6.25 -11.76 22.58
CA ALA A 60 5.92 -12.65 23.69
C ALA A 60 5.35 -11.86 24.88
N PHE A 61 5.97 -10.73 25.27
CA PHE A 61 5.47 -9.90 26.36
C PHE A 61 4.05 -9.38 26.13
N GLN A 62 3.81 -8.79 24.96
CA GLN A 62 2.50 -8.26 24.63
C GLN A 62 1.45 -9.39 24.61
N MET A 63 1.81 -10.58 24.13
CA MET A 63 0.94 -11.76 24.15
C MET A 63 0.72 -12.37 25.54
N MET A 64 1.62 -12.14 26.51
CA MET A 64 1.52 -12.65 27.88
C MET A 64 0.57 -11.86 28.78
N ARG A 65 -0.03 -10.77 28.28
CA ARG A 65 -0.99 -9.98 29.08
C ARG A 65 -2.25 -10.74 29.45
N GLY A 66 -3.06 -10.12 30.32
CA GLY A 66 -4.38 -10.65 30.64
C GLY A 66 -5.29 -10.58 29.42
N TRP A 67 -5.99 -11.69 29.13
CA TRP A 67 -6.95 -11.75 28.03
C TRP A 67 -8.29 -12.27 28.58
N ASP A 68 -9.37 -11.55 28.31
CA ASP A 68 -10.70 -11.87 28.87
C ASP A 68 -11.24 -13.21 28.33
N THR A 69 -10.77 -13.61 27.15
CA THR A 69 -11.13 -14.88 26.53
C THR A 69 -10.29 -16.06 26.99
N LEU A 70 -9.22 -15.86 27.76
CA LEU A 70 -8.36 -16.94 28.24
C LEU A 70 -8.47 -17.11 29.75
N ARG A 71 -8.64 -18.37 30.20
CA ARG A 71 -8.63 -18.70 31.64
C ARG A 71 -7.28 -18.44 32.31
N ARG A 72 -6.21 -18.45 31.53
CA ARG A 72 -4.82 -18.28 31.97
C ARG A 72 -4.08 -17.49 30.91
N SER A 73 -3.26 -16.55 31.33
CA SER A 73 -2.34 -15.85 30.44
C SER A 73 -1.38 -16.84 29.77
N PRO A 74 -1.07 -16.65 28.48
CA PRO A 74 -0.04 -17.42 27.79
C PRO A 74 1.31 -17.32 28.49
N VAL A 75 2.16 -18.34 28.30
CA VAL A 75 3.53 -18.37 28.80
C VAL A 75 4.48 -18.91 27.73
N PHE A 76 5.69 -18.35 27.66
CA PHE A 76 6.70 -18.68 26.65
C PHE A 76 7.97 -19.27 27.28
N HIS A 77 7.83 -20.43 27.93
CA HIS A 77 8.91 -21.03 28.71
C HIS A 77 10.09 -21.52 27.87
N ARG A 78 9.87 -22.10 26.68
CA ARG A 78 10.96 -22.56 25.81
C ARG A 78 11.78 -21.38 25.33
N PHE A 79 11.09 -20.33 24.89
CA PHE A 79 11.72 -19.10 24.42
C PHE A 79 12.48 -18.39 25.54
N ALA A 80 11.85 -18.23 26.71
CA ALA A 80 12.47 -17.53 27.83
C ALA A 80 13.67 -18.27 28.42
N LEU A 81 13.68 -19.61 28.43
CA LEU A 81 14.89 -20.40 28.78
C LEU A 81 16.03 -20.20 27.78
N GLY A 82 15.70 -20.12 26.49
CA GLY A 82 16.70 -19.84 25.46
C GLY A 82 17.31 -18.44 25.63
N LEU A 83 16.47 -17.43 25.88
CA LEU A 83 16.92 -16.07 26.18
C LEU A 83 17.79 -16.01 27.45
N LEU A 84 17.39 -16.71 28.50
CA LEU A 84 18.15 -16.78 29.74
C LEU A 84 19.54 -17.37 29.51
N ALA A 85 19.65 -18.44 28.72
CA ALA A 85 20.93 -19.04 28.37
C ALA A 85 21.81 -18.07 27.57
N LEU A 86 21.22 -17.30 26.64
CA LEU A 86 21.96 -16.34 25.80
C LEU A 86 22.43 -15.10 26.56
N ASN A 87 21.69 -14.69 27.59
CA ASN A 87 21.99 -13.48 28.35
C ASN A 87 23.11 -13.69 29.38
N GLU A 88 23.54 -14.93 29.64
CA GLU A 88 24.51 -15.25 30.68
C GLU A 88 25.86 -15.69 30.07
N GLU A 89 26.95 -15.15 30.61
CA GLU A 89 28.29 -15.65 30.33
C GLU A 89 28.52 -16.91 31.17
N LEU A 90 28.39 -18.06 30.51
CA LEU A 90 28.66 -19.33 31.17
C LEU A 90 30.16 -19.59 31.30
N GLU A 91 30.54 -20.20 32.41
CA GLU A 91 31.88 -20.71 32.62
C GLU A 91 32.27 -21.70 31.50
N PRO A 92 33.53 -21.70 31.04
CA PRO A 92 33.99 -22.63 30.01
C PRO A 92 34.02 -24.09 30.49
N ASP A 93 34.08 -24.30 31.82
CA ASP A 93 33.96 -25.63 32.42
C ASP A 93 32.51 -26.11 32.41
N ARG A 94 32.27 -27.24 31.74
CA ARG A 94 30.93 -27.85 31.57
C ARG A 94 30.22 -28.12 32.90
N ALA A 95 30.94 -28.60 33.92
CA ALA A 95 30.34 -28.91 35.22
C ALA A 95 29.81 -27.63 35.89
N ARG A 96 30.62 -26.57 35.88
CA ARG A 96 30.25 -25.26 36.40
C ARG A 96 29.15 -24.58 35.59
N ALA A 97 29.20 -24.64 34.26
CA ALA A 97 28.14 -24.14 33.39
C ALA A 97 26.80 -24.84 33.66
N THR A 98 26.83 -26.16 33.90
CA THR A 98 25.65 -26.95 34.27
C THR A 98 25.06 -26.47 35.60
N ASP A 99 25.89 -26.26 36.61
CA ASP A 99 25.45 -25.76 37.92
C ASP A 99 24.96 -24.31 37.84
N GLN A 100 25.59 -23.46 37.03
CA GLN A 100 25.18 -22.08 36.77
C GLN A 100 23.79 -22.02 36.11
N ILE A 101 23.56 -22.77 35.03
CA ILE A 101 22.24 -22.85 34.38
C ILE A 101 21.19 -23.41 35.36
N ARG A 102 21.50 -24.47 36.10
CA ARG A 102 20.57 -25.01 37.11
C ARG A 102 20.26 -23.98 38.20
N GLY A 103 21.26 -23.22 38.65
CA GLY A 103 21.09 -22.12 39.59
C GLY A 103 20.18 -21.02 39.06
N LEU A 104 20.38 -20.60 37.81
CA LEU A 104 19.55 -19.62 37.11
C LEU A 104 18.10 -20.11 36.97
N ILE A 105 17.89 -21.37 36.58
CA ILE A 105 16.56 -22.00 36.51
C ILE A 105 15.92 -22.09 37.91
N GLN A 106 16.68 -22.37 38.96
CA GLN A 106 16.15 -22.40 40.32
C GLN A 106 15.76 -21.01 40.82
N GLN A 107 16.58 -19.98 40.60
CA GLN A 107 16.24 -18.58 40.88
C GLN A 107 14.96 -18.18 40.13
N TYR A 108 14.86 -18.57 38.86
CA TYR A 108 13.67 -18.46 38.03
C TYR A 108 12.40 -19.04 38.69
N THR A 109 12.46 -20.28 39.19
CA THR A 109 11.28 -20.92 39.84
C THR A 109 10.90 -20.34 41.22
N ARG A 110 11.80 -19.59 41.87
CA ARG A 110 11.56 -19.01 43.21
C ARG A 110 10.93 -17.63 43.14
N ASN A 111 11.30 -16.80 42.15
CA ASN A 111 10.81 -15.42 41.99
C ASN A 111 9.37 -15.32 41.43
N THR A 112 8.80 -16.42 40.94
CA THR A 112 7.40 -16.54 40.45
C THR A 112 6.33 -16.56 41.56
N ARG A 113 6.69 -16.47 42.84
CA ARG A 113 5.75 -16.57 43.98
C ARG A 113 5.04 -15.27 44.39
N GLY A 114 5.36 -14.13 43.78
CA GLY A 114 4.81 -12.81 44.18
C GLY A 114 3.63 -12.35 43.32
N GLY A 115 2.40 -12.45 43.84
CA GLY A 115 1.20 -11.93 43.19
C GLY A 115 1.17 -10.40 43.10
N ARG A 116 1.19 -9.89 41.86
CA ARG A 116 0.70 -8.58 41.34
C ARG A 116 1.14 -8.50 39.87
N PHE A 117 0.55 -9.36 39.01
CA PHE A 117 1.07 -9.64 37.66
C PHE A 117 0.57 -8.64 36.59
N ALA A 118 -0.69 -8.19 36.67
CA ALA A 118 -1.28 -7.34 35.63
C ALA A 118 -0.70 -5.92 35.59
N SER A 119 -0.67 -5.20 36.72
CA SER A 119 -0.13 -3.83 36.78
C SER A 119 1.37 -3.75 36.53
N ARG A 120 2.12 -4.79 36.93
CA ARG A 120 3.55 -4.90 36.65
C ARG A 120 3.86 -5.25 35.20
N LEU A 121 2.92 -5.84 34.47
CA LEU A 121 3.17 -6.20 33.07
C LEU A 121 3.05 -4.98 32.15
N GLU A 122 2.15 -4.04 32.43
CA GLU A 122 2.11 -2.75 31.71
C GLU A 122 3.39 -1.95 31.98
N GLU A 123 3.78 -1.77 33.24
CA GLU A 123 5.06 -1.16 33.62
C GLU A 123 6.26 -1.93 33.04
N ALA A 124 6.18 -3.26 32.96
CA ALA A 124 7.23 -4.08 32.36
C ALA A 124 7.23 -4.01 30.84
N VAL A 125 6.10 -3.79 30.17
CA VAL A 125 6.05 -3.56 28.71
C VAL A 125 6.71 -2.22 28.39
N ASP A 126 6.42 -1.17 29.15
CA ASP A 126 7.08 0.13 29.01
C ASP A 126 8.59 0.03 29.31
N ALA A 127 8.97 -0.62 30.42
CA ALA A 127 10.37 -0.88 30.73
C ALA A 127 11.06 -1.80 29.71
N THR A 128 10.33 -2.76 29.13
CA THR A 128 10.82 -3.62 28.04
C THR A 128 11.01 -2.79 26.78
N MET A 129 10.12 -1.86 26.47
CA MET A 129 10.27 -0.94 25.33
C MET A 129 11.51 -0.06 25.51
N ASP A 130 11.77 0.47 26.71
CA ASP A 130 13.01 1.22 27.00
C ASP A 130 14.27 0.36 26.84
N VAL A 131 14.23 -0.87 27.34
CA VAL A 131 15.34 -1.85 27.24
C VAL A 131 15.54 -2.29 25.78
N VAL A 132 14.46 -2.50 25.03
CA VAL A 132 14.55 -2.95 23.64
C VAL A 132 14.90 -1.82 22.67
N ALA A 133 14.40 -0.59 22.90
CA ALA A 133 14.80 0.60 22.15
C ALA A 133 16.30 0.92 22.32
N THR A 134 16.87 0.58 23.48
CA THR A 134 18.33 0.66 23.71
C THR A 134 19.10 -0.55 23.15
N GLY A 135 18.43 -1.47 22.45
CA GLY A 135 19.02 -2.67 21.84
C GLY A 135 19.46 -3.72 22.84
N VAL A 136 19.04 -3.65 24.11
CA VAL A 136 19.66 -4.41 25.21
C VAL A 136 19.37 -5.91 25.14
N LEU A 137 18.23 -6.32 24.60
CA LEU A 137 17.92 -7.74 24.36
C LEU A 137 18.59 -8.26 23.08
N SER A 138 19.26 -7.40 22.31
CA SER A 138 19.87 -7.81 21.06
C SER A 138 21.13 -8.62 21.32
N PRO A 139 21.16 -9.90 20.90
CA PRO A 139 22.43 -10.62 20.87
C PRO A 139 23.39 -9.97 19.85
N LEU A 140 22.98 -8.99 19.04
CA LEU A 140 23.78 -8.35 18.01
C LEU A 140 24.41 -7.01 18.44
N VAL A 141 24.27 -6.55 19.69
CA VAL A 141 24.99 -5.34 20.16
C VAL A 141 26.50 -5.62 20.16
N SER A 142 27.23 -4.94 19.28
CA SER A 142 28.69 -4.91 19.26
C SER A 142 29.17 -3.80 20.20
N GLY A 143 29.86 -4.18 21.28
CA GLY A 143 30.44 -3.23 22.24
C GLY A 143 31.47 -3.88 23.17
N PRO A 144 32.36 -3.10 23.81
CA PRO A 144 33.31 -3.60 24.80
C PRO A 144 32.61 -4.38 25.94
N ARG A 145 33.29 -5.37 26.55
CA ARG A 145 32.70 -6.29 27.56
C ARG A 145 31.94 -5.58 28.70
N GLU A 146 32.38 -4.39 29.10
CA GLU A 146 31.73 -3.58 30.14
C GLU A 146 30.36 -3.00 29.72
N THR A 147 30.18 -2.67 28.43
CA THR A 147 28.85 -2.24 27.95
C THR A 147 27.93 -3.44 27.81
N ALA A 148 28.44 -4.62 27.43
CA ALA A 148 27.68 -5.86 27.36
C ALA A 148 27.19 -6.36 28.74
N SER A 149 27.98 -6.21 29.81
CA SER A 149 27.57 -6.59 31.17
C SER A 149 26.49 -5.66 31.74
N ALA A 150 26.64 -4.34 31.56
CA ALA A 150 25.62 -3.36 31.97
C ALA A 150 24.29 -3.53 31.21
N VAL A 151 24.38 -3.87 29.93
CA VAL A 151 23.25 -4.26 29.07
C VAL A 151 22.57 -5.52 29.62
N ARG A 152 23.31 -6.59 29.92
CA ARG A 152 22.76 -7.84 30.48
C ARG A 152 22.07 -7.65 31.83
N GLU A 153 22.60 -6.81 32.72
CA GLU A 153 21.95 -6.48 34.00
C GLU A 153 20.60 -5.76 33.77
N ARG A 154 20.48 -4.92 32.73
CA ARG A 154 19.21 -4.28 32.34
C ARG A 154 18.23 -5.25 31.68
N ALA A 155 18.72 -6.30 31.02
CA ALA A 155 17.89 -7.36 30.41
C ALA A 155 17.28 -8.33 31.42
N ARG A 156 17.95 -8.57 32.56
CA ARG A 156 17.52 -9.52 33.60
C ARG A 156 16.11 -9.30 34.16
N PRO A 157 15.66 -8.08 34.53
CA PRO A 157 14.29 -7.89 35.01
C PRO A 157 13.24 -8.20 33.94
N VAL A 158 13.55 -7.89 32.68
CA VAL A 158 12.70 -8.16 31.51
C VAL A 158 12.62 -9.66 31.25
N ILE A 159 13.75 -10.36 31.11
CA ILE A 159 13.76 -11.83 31.02
C ILE A 159 13.03 -12.43 32.22
N GLY A 160 13.23 -11.87 33.42
CA GLY A 160 12.52 -12.22 34.65
C GLY A 160 10.99 -12.05 34.59
N SER A 161 10.43 -11.13 33.81
CA SER A 161 8.98 -10.95 33.68
C SER A 161 8.32 -11.89 32.66
N LEU A 162 9.00 -12.31 31.57
CA LEU A 162 8.55 -13.47 30.74
C LEU A 162 8.41 -14.74 31.57
N LEU A 163 9.14 -14.74 32.67
CA LEU A 163 9.34 -15.87 33.53
C LEU A 163 8.38 -15.85 34.75
N GLN A 164 7.62 -14.77 35.01
CA GLN A 164 6.80 -14.59 36.22
C GLN A 164 5.41 -15.27 36.24
N GLY A 165 5.13 -16.21 35.33
CA GLY A 165 3.85 -16.93 35.30
C GLY A 165 3.63 -17.89 36.48
N PRO A 166 2.40 -18.01 37.04
CA PRO A 166 2.08 -18.92 38.15
C PRO A 166 2.12 -20.42 37.77
N ALA A 167 2.32 -20.74 36.48
CA ALA A 167 2.33 -22.10 35.97
C ALA A 167 3.73 -22.71 36.04
N ARG A 168 4.03 -23.45 37.11
CA ARG A 168 5.19 -24.38 37.15
C ARG A 168 5.08 -25.53 36.14
N TRP A 169 3.92 -25.66 35.49
CA TRP A 169 3.49 -26.80 34.69
C TRP A 169 3.87 -26.53 33.24
N GLY A 170 5.04 -27.01 32.83
CA GLY A 170 5.55 -26.86 31.46
C GLY A 170 7.06 -26.68 31.38
N LEU A 171 7.73 -26.26 32.46
CA LEU A 171 9.18 -26.03 32.46
C LEU A 171 10.00 -27.30 32.14
N ARG A 172 9.59 -28.46 32.69
CA ARG A 172 10.25 -29.74 32.39
C ARG A 172 10.08 -30.15 30.93
N ASP A 173 8.95 -29.79 30.32
CA ASP A 173 8.68 -30.06 28.91
C ASP A 173 9.46 -29.10 28.02
N ALA A 174 9.57 -27.83 28.44
CA ALA A 174 10.38 -26.83 27.78
C ALA A 174 11.87 -27.18 27.78
N LEU A 175 12.41 -27.66 28.91
CA LEU A 175 13.78 -28.16 28.99
C LEU A 175 14.00 -29.37 28.07
N ARG A 176 13.06 -30.33 28.08
CA ARG A 176 13.15 -31.51 27.20
C ARG A 176 13.09 -31.15 25.72
N TRP A 177 12.33 -30.12 25.35
CA TRP A 177 12.21 -29.68 23.96
C TRP A 177 13.55 -29.25 23.36
N HIS A 178 14.41 -28.56 24.14
CA HIS A 178 15.74 -28.13 23.67
C HIS A 178 16.69 -29.28 23.30
N VAL A 179 16.43 -30.52 23.74
CA VAL A 179 17.20 -31.71 23.35
C VAL A 179 17.03 -32.06 21.86
N GLY A 180 15.88 -31.72 21.26
CA GLY A 180 15.57 -32.03 19.86
C GLY A 180 16.08 -31.02 18.83
N ILE A 181 16.82 -30.00 19.26
CA ILE A 181 17.39 -28.98 18.38
C ILE A 181 18.67 -29.55 17.75
N PRO A 182 18.82 -29.57 16.40
CA PRO A 182 19.95 -30.21 15.71
C PRO A 182 21.33 -29.77 16.20
N GLU A 183 21.47 -28.53 16.66
CA GLU A 183 22.70 -27.96 17.21
C GLU A 183 23.11 -28.60 18.57
N ALA A 184 22.24 -29.39 19.20
CA ALA A 184 22.36 -29.95 20.55
C ALA A 184 22.63 -31.47 20.63
N GLU A 185 23.19 -32.09 19.59
CA GLU A 185 23.43 -33.56 19.46
C GLU A 185 24.32 -34.27 20.52
N SER A 186 24.55 -33.70 21.70
CA SER A 186 25.21 -34.41 22.81
C SER A 186 24.38 -34.35 24.10
N ALA A 187 23.97 -35.53 24.57
CA ALA A 187 23.09 -35.85 25.70
C ALA A 187 23.01 -34.83 26.86
N GLY A 188 21.80 -34.29 27.08
CA GLY A 188 21.36 -33.54 28.26
C GLY A 188 20.56 -32.27 27.91
N SER A 189 19.38 -32.03 28.50
CA SER A 189 18.60 -30.80 28.25
C SER A 189 19.31 -29.51 28.67
N VAL A 190 20.22 -29.60 29.63
CA VAL A 190 21.05 -28.47 30.08
C VAL A 190 22.20 -28.23 29.11
N ASP A 191 22.79 -29.29 28.55
CA ASP A 191 23.87 -29.17 27.56
C ASP A 191 23.41 -28.46 26.28
N ALA A 192 22.15 -28.65 25.89
CA ALA A 192 21.53 -27.90 24.79
C ALA A 192 21.52 -26.38 25.05
N LEU A 193 21.20 -25.96 26.28
CA LEU A 193 21.22 -24.55 26.67
C LEU A 193 22.66 -24.00 26.78
N ILE A 194 23.63 -24.80 27.26
CA ILE A 194 25.06 -24.44 27.26
C ILE A 194 25.58 -24.22 25.84
N ARG A 195 25.16 -25.05 24.88
CA ARG A 195 25.51 -24.85 23.46
C ARG A 195 24.84 -23.63 22.87
N LEU A 196 23.59 -23.35 23.22
CA LEU A 196 22.90 -22.15 22.76
C LEU A 196 23.62 -20.88 23.25
N SER A 197 24.12 -20.87 24.50
CA SER A 197 24.86 -19.71 25.04
C SER A 197 26.24 -19.53 24.40
N SER A 198 26.86 -20.61 23.90
CA SER A 198 28.17 -20.56 23.23
C SER A 198 28.09 -20.42 21.71
N ALA A 199 26.90 -20.55 21.13
CA ALA A 199 26.66 -20.42 19.69
C ALA A 199 26.84 -18.98 19.21
N SER A 200 27.17 -18.83 17.93
CA SER A 200 27.27 -17.51 17.30
C SER A 200 25.90 -16.81 17.31
N ARG A 201 25.93 -15.49 17.47
CA ARG A 201 24.73 -14.65 17.62
C ARG A 201 23.76 -14.72 16.43
N SER A 202 24.22 -15.11 15.25
CA SER A 202 23.36 -15.38 14.09
C SER A 202 22.76 -16.79 14.09
N ALA A 203 23.46 -17.78 14.65
CA ALA A 203 22.99 -19.16 14.74
C ALA A 203 21.84 -19.33 15.76
N VAL A 204 21.76 -18.47 16.78
CA VAL A 204 20.77 -18.59 17.87
C VAL A 204 19.37 -18.08 17.51
N VAL A 205 19.25 -17.24 16.47
CA VAL A 205 17.97 -16.66 16.02
C VAL A 205 16.98 -17.77 15.63
N ALA A 206 17.49 -18.77 14.93
CA ALA A 206 16.69 -19.86 14.38
C ALA A 206 16.05 -20.75 15.47
N PRO A 207 16.81 -21.31 16.43
CA PRO A 207 16.29 -22.05 17.58
C PRO A 207 15.33 -21.25 18.46
N LEU A 208 15.63 -19.97 18.73
CA LEU A 208 14.76 -19.13 19.55
C LEU A 208 13.41 -18.87 18.90
N MET A 209 13.39 -18.56 17.60
CA MET A 209 12.14 -18.33 16.89
C MET A 209 11.29 -19.61 16.82
N ALA A 210 11.93 -20.77 16.66
CA ALA A 210 11.25 -22.06 16.74
C ALA A 210 10.65 -22.31 18.14
N ALA A 211 11.39 -21.97 19.20
CA ALA A 211 10.92 -22.06 20.58
C ALA A 211 9.70 -21.17 20.84
N PHE A 212 9.72 -19.94 20.34
CA PHE A 212 8.60 -18.99 20.42
C PHE A 212 7.33 -19.55 19.76
N LEU A 213 7.44 -20.05 18.52
CA LEU A 213 6.30 -20.63 17.80
C LEU A 213 5.78 -21.91 18.46
N ALA A 214 6.68 -22.74 19.01
CA ALA A 214 6.31 -23.96 19.71
C ALA A 214 5.53 -23.65 21.01
N ASP A 215 5.94 -22.62 21.76
CA ASP A 215 5.21 -22.14 22.93
C ASP A 215 3.83 -21.61 22.54
N ALA A 216 3.73 -20.77 21.50
CA ALA A 216 2.45 -20.26 21.02
C ALA A 216 1.47 -21.38 20.63
N LYS A 217 1.97 -22.40 19.91
CA LYS A 217 1.19 -23.61 19.55
C LYS A 217 0.68 -24.34 20.78
N ASP A 218 1.57 -24.69 21.71
CA ASP A 218 1.23 -25.44 22.93
C ASP A 218 0.21 -24.69 23.81
N GLN A 219 0.38 -23.37 23.95
CA GLN A 219 -0.55 -22.53 24.70
C GLN A 219 -1.94 -22.46 24.05
N ALA A 220 -2.01 -22.26 22.73
CA ALA A 220 -3.28 -22.23 22.02
C ALA A 220 -4.03 -23.57 22.04
N GLU A 221 -3.32 -24.70 22.11
CA GLU A 221 -3.92 -26.03 22.22
C GLU A 221 -4.40 -26.36 23.64
N ARG A 222 -3.65 -25.96 24.67
CA ARG A 222 -4.00 -26.23 26.08
C ARG A 222 -5.05 -25.26 26.63
N HIS A 223 -5.11 -24.05 26.10
CA HIS A 223 -5.95 -22.97 26.59
C HIS A 223 -6.76 -22.31 25.45
N PRO A 224 -7.74 -23.03 24.87
CA PRO A 224 -8.59 -22.47 23.82
C PRO A 224 -9.48 -21.32 24.35
N ALA A 225 -9.89 -20.43 23.45
CA ALA A 225 -10.65 -19.23 23.79
C ALA A 225 -12.07 -19.53 24.30
N LEU A 226 -12.50 -18.81 25.33
CA LEU A 226 -13.83 -18.90 25.92
C LEU A 226 -14.88 -18.25 25.01
N ARG A 227 -15.82 -19.06 24.51
CA ARG A 227 -16.91 -18.60 23.64
C ARG A 227 -17.81 -17.53 24.29
N SER A 228 -18.04 -17.61 25.60
CA SER A 228 -18.92 -16.69 26.34
C SER A 228 -18.40 -15.25 26.41
N ALA A 229 -17.12 -15.03 26.10
CA ALA A 229 -16.45 -13.75 26.17
C ALA A 229 -16.11 -13.16 24.78
N CYS A 230 -16.62 -13.76 23.69
CA CYS A 230 -16.40 -13.27 22.32
C CYS A 230 -17.71 -12.87 21.64
N SER A 231 -17.68 -11.75 20.91
CA SER A 231 -18.74 -11.27 20.01
C SER A 231 -18.54 -11.68 18.55
N CYS A 232 -17.57 -12.55 18.27
CA CYS A 232 -17.16 -12.87 16.91
C CYS A 232 -18.22 -13.67 16.14
N GLU A 233 -18.37 -13.32 14.87
CA GLU A 233 -19.23 -14.01 13.92
C GLU A 233 -18.58 -15.35 13.51
N VAL A 234 -19.12 -16.45 14.03
CA VAL A 234 -18.69 -17.80 13.65
C VAL A 234 -19.36 -18.20 12.33
N PRO A 235 -18.61 -18.68 11.32
CA PRO A 235 -19.20 -19.22 10.09
C PRO A 235 -20.19 -20.36 10.38
N ASP A 236 -21.29 -20.44 9.62
CA ASP A 236 -22.38 -21.40 9.89
C ASP A 236 -21.93 -22.86 9.97
N SER A 237 -20.93 -23.24 9.17
CA SER A 237 -20.36 -24.60 9.16
C SER A 237 -19.63 -24.99 10.46
N GLU A 238 -19.12 -24.02 11.21
CA GLU A 238 -18.39 -24.24 12.47
C GLU A 238 -19.27 -23.99 13.70
N ARG A 239 -20.40 -23.27 13.56
CA ARG A 239 -21.41 -23.09 14.64
C ARG A 239 -21.90 -24.44 15.18
N ALA A 240 -22.05 -25.44 14.31
CA ALA A 240 -22.50 -26.79 14.65
C ALA A 240 -21.50 -27.60 15.51
N ARG A 241 -20.20 -27.28 15.47
CA ARG A 241 -19.14 -28.03 16.19
C ARG A 241 -18.80 -27.46 17.56
N GLY A 242 -19.32 -26.29 17.92
CA GLY A 242 -19.13 -25.68 19.24
C GLY A 242 -17.69 -25.30 19.59
N ARG A 243 -16.72 -25.45 18.66
CA ARG A 243 -15.33 -25.03 18.84
C ARG A 243 -15.18 -23.56 18.46
N HIS A 244 -14.43 -22.84 19.28
CA HIS A 244 -14.27 -21.39 19.20
C HIS A 244 -12.78 -21.06 19.33
N ASP A 245 -12.05 -21.23 18.23
CA ASP A 245 -10.60 -21.09 18.20
C ASP A 245 -10.20 -19.84 17.40
N HIS A 246 -9.48 -18.93 18.06
CA HIS A 246 -8.93 -17.74 17.42
C HIS A 246 -7.49 -17.97 16.98
N ALA A 247 -7.13 -17.36 15.85
CA ALA A 247 -5.75 -17.10 15.55
C ALA A 247 -5.22 -16.04 16.51
N TRP A 248 -3.93 -16.12 16.83
CA TRP A 248 -3.23 -15.04 17.53
C TRP A 248 -2.74 -14.05 16.47
N VAL A 249 -2.83 -12.76 16.70
CA VAL A 249 -2.55 -11.76 15.66
C VAL A 249 -1.23 -11.05 15.94
N LEU A 250 -0.30 -11.10 14.99
CA LEU A 250 0.92 -10.30 15.01
C LEU A 250 0.82 -9.19 13.97
N LEU A 251 0.74 -7.96 14.43
CA LEU A 251 0.66 -6.75 13.62
C LEU A 251 2.08 -6.21 13.44
N VAL A 252 2.53 -6.04 12.20
CA VAL A 252 3.90 -5.62 11.88
C VAL A 252 3.86 -4.41 10.97
N ASP A 253 4.26 -3.25 11.49
CA ASP A 253 4.55 -2.06 10.69
C ASP A 253 6.03 -2.00 10.32
N GLY A 254 6.33 -1.40 9.17
CA GLY A 254 7.70 -1.33 8.63
C GLY A 254 8.30 -2.69 8.24
N ALA A 255 7.48 -3.61 7.72
CA ALA A 255 7.92 -4.95 7.31
C ALA A 255 9.02 -4.93 6.23
N GLN A 256 9.06 -3.89 5.41
CA GLN A 256 10.05 -3.64 4.37
C GLN A 256 11.40 -3.16 4.89
N THR A 257 11.46 -2.64 6.13
CA THR A 257 12.70 -2.12 6.71
C THR A 257 13.71 -3.26 6.85
N PRO A 258 15.03 -2.99 6.88
CA PRO A 258 16.02 -4.04 7.10
C PRO A 258 15.75 -4.87 8.37
N ALA A 259 15.25 -4.24 9.43
CA ALA A 259 14.88 -4.90 10.68
C ALA A 259 13.65 -5.81 10.50
N GLY A 260 12.56 -5.26 9.95
CA GLY A 260 11.32 -6.00 9.69
C GLY A 260 11.53 -7.21 8.77
N ARG A 261 12.30 -7.03 7.68
CA ARG A 261 12.65 -8.13 6.76
C ARG A 261 13.39 -9.25 7.48
N ARG A 262 14.44 -8.93 8.25
CA ARG A 262 15.19 -9.94 9.01
C ARG A 262 14.31 -10.71 9.99
N PHE A 263 13.39 -10.02 10.67
CA PHE A 263 12.46 -10.65 11.60
C PHE A 263 11.48 -11.59 10.88
N LEU A 264 10.82 -11.13 9.83
CA LEU A 264 9.85 -11.94 9.08
C LEU A 264 10.51 -13.13 8.37
N SER A 265 11.71 -12.95 7.80
CA SER A 265 12.48 -14.07 7.24
C SER A 265 12.84 -15.11 8.30
N ALA A 266 13.28 -14.69 9.49
CA ALA A 266 13.58 -15.60 10.59
C ALA A 266 12.32 -16.34 11.09
N PHE A 267 11.20 -15.63 11.18
CA PHE A 267 9.89 -16.17 11.56
C PHE A 267 9.39 -17.23 10.57
N LEU A 268 9.44 -16.96 9.27
CA LEU A 268 9.07 -17.91 8.23
C LEU A 268 10.01 -19.13 8.17
N ALA A 269 11.31 -18.92 8.36
CA ALA A 269 12.27 -20.01 8.45
C ALA A 269 11.98 -20.94 9.65
N ALA A 270 11.55 -20.38 10.78
CA ALA A 270 11.15 -21.16 11.94
C ALA A 270 9.86 -21.97 11.69
N ARG A 271 8.87 -21.41 10.98
CA ARG A 271 7.68 -22.16 10.54
C ARG A 271 8.03 -23.35 9.65
N LEU A 272 8.91 -23.14 8.68
CA LEU A 272 9.38 -24.19 7.78
C LEU A 272 10.08 -25.32 8.55
N ARG A 273 10.98 -24.98 9.49
CA ARG A 273 11.65 -25.96 10.35
C ARG A 273 10.68 -26.77 11.21
N ASN A 274 9.73 -26.10 11.86
CA ASN A 274 8.73 -26.78 12.69
C ASN A 274 7.85 -27.72 11.84
N ALA A 275 7.49 -27.29 10.63
CA ALA A 275 6.74 -28.13 9.69
C ALA A 275 7.50 -29.38 9.24
N GLN A 276 8.83 -29.31 9.13
CA GLN A 276 9.69 -30.45 8.78
C GLN A 276 9.92 -31.41 9.95
N SER A 277 9.96 -30.89 11.18
CA SER A 277 10.32 -31.66 12.39
C SER A 277 9.17 -32.54 12.90
N GLU A 278 7.93 -32.20 12.59
CA GLU A 278 6.76 -33.00 12.95
C GLU A 278 6.03 -33.48 11.66
N PRO A 279 6.20 -34.73 11.20
CA PRO A 279 5.53 -35.22 10.00
C PRO A 279 4.04 -35.48 10.25
N GLY A 280 3.16 -34.64 9.67
CA GLY A 280 1.70 -34.83 9.68
C GLY A 280 0.90 -33.55 9.41
N ALA A 281 -0.36 -33.66 8.97
CA ALA A 281 -1.21 -32.49 8.62
C ALA A 281 -1.50 -31.55 9.81
N ALA A 282 -1.48 -32.05 11.06
CA ALA A 282 -1.74 -31.27 12.27
C ALA A 282 -0.48 -30.58 12.85
N ALA A 283 0.69 -30.90 12.32
CA ALA A 283 1.95 -30.69 13.02
C ALA A 283 2.60 -29.31 12.75
N ALA A 284 2.25 -28.65 11.64
CA ALA A 284 2.91 -27.44 11.15
C ALA A 284 2.20 -26.10 11.42
N ALA A 285 1.12 -26.08 12.22
CA ALA A 285 0.20 -24.94 12.29
C ALA A 285 0.23 -24.23 13.64
N ASP A 286 1.22 -23.37 13.85
CA ASP A 286 1.17 -22.37 14.92
C ASP A 286 -0.09 -21.47 14.77
N PRO A 287 -0.58 -20.86 15.86
CA PRO A 287 -1.82 -20.10 15.83
C PRO A 287 -1.65 -18.69 15.24
N VAL A 288 -0.43 -18.26 14.90
CA VAL A 288 -0.15 -16.84 14.66
C VAL A 288 -0.53 -16.45 13.22
N VAL A 289 -1.40 -15.48 13.04
CA VAL A 289 -1.59 -14.80 11.75
C VAL A 289 -0.80 -13.51 11.80
N VAL A 290 0.01 -13.26 10.78
CA VAL A 290 0.78 -12.01 10.70
C VAL A 290 0.06 -11.07 9.73
N LEU A 291 -0.20 -9.83 10.15
CA LEU A 291 -0.62 -8.74 9.27
C LEU A 291 0.55 -7.75 9.16
N ALA A 292 1.18 -7.69 8.00
CA ALA A 292 2.37 -6.90 7.75
C ALA A 292 2.03 -5.72 6.82
N ALA A 293 2.28 -4.49 7.26
CA ALA A 293 2.21 -3.33 6.38
C ALA A 293 3.44 -3.29 5.48
N CYS A 294 3.22 -3.35 4.16
CA CYS A 294 4.27 -3.29 3.16
C CYS A 294 4.01 -2.12 2.21
N ASP A 295 5.00 -1.24 2.04
CA ASP A 295 5.00 -0.17 1.05
C ASP A 295 5.70 -0.57 -0.27
N GLN A 296 6.38 -1.72 -0.28
CA GLN A 296 7.16 -2.21 -1.42
C GLN A 296 6.75 -3.62 -1.83
N TRP A 297 6.68 -3.84 -3.13
CA TRP A 297 6.62 -5.18 -3.72
C TRP A 297 7.92 -5.95 -3.45
N GLN A 298 7.80 -7.22 -3.05
CA GLN A 298 8.96 -8.10 -2.85
C GLN A 298 9.13 -9.10 -4.00
N PRO A 299 10.34 -9.29 -4.53
CA PRO A 299 10.59 -10.22 -5.63
C PRO A 299 10.18 -11.67 -5.33
N GLU A 300 10.27 -12.10 -4.08
CA GLU A 300 9.91 -13.45 -3.64
C GLU A 300 8.42 -13.78 -3.87
N TRP A 301 7.54 -12.76 -3.91
CA TRP A 301 6.12 -12.93 -4.16
C TRP A 301 5.81 -13.24 -5.63
N THR A 302 6.66 -12.76 -6.56
CA THR A 302 6.48 -12.93 -8.01
C THR A 302 6.47 -14.40 -8.45
N THR A 303 6.90 -15.34 -7.59
CA THR A 303 6.79 -16.78 -7.87
C THR A 303 5.34 -17.29 -7.87
N ARG A 304 4.43 -16.61 -7.15
CA ARG A 304 3.04 -17.07 -6.90
C ARG A 304 1.99 -15.99 -7.16
N TRP A 305 2.38 -14.73 -7.06
CA TRP A 305 1.49 -13.59 -7.15
C TRP A 305 1.93 -12.69 -8.31
N CYS A 306 0.95 -12.27 -9.09
CA CYS A 306 1.11 -11.30 -10.15
C CYS A 306 1.31 -9.92 -9.53
N GLU A 307 2.28 -9.16 -10.03
CA GLU A 307 2.55 -7.81 -9.57
C GLU A 307 1.34 -6.89 -9.79
N PRO A 308 1.08 -5.93 -8.89
CA PRO A 308 -0.16 -5.12 -8.91
C PRO A 308 -0.26 -4.15 -10.08
N TRP A 309 0.80 -3.95 -10.85
CA TRP A 309 0.83 -3.15 -12.08
C TRP A 309 0.78 -4.00 -13.35
N ARG A 310 0.58 -5.32 -13.25
CA ARG A 310 0.35 -6.18 -14.41
C ARG A 310 -1.14 -6.49 -14.52
N THR A 311 -1.65 -6.42 -15.74
CA THR A 311 -2.99 -6.87 -16.08
C THR A 311 -3.04 -8.40 -16.08
N THR A 312 -2.15 -9.08 -16.80
CA THR A 312 -2.14 -10.55 -16.87
C THR A 312 -0.97 -11.19 -16.12
N PRO A 313 -1.17 -12.39 -15.53
CA PRO A 313 -0.06 -13.24 -15.06
C PRO A 313 0.95 -13.51 -16.17
N LEU A 314 2.21 -13.79 -15.80
CA LEU A 314 3.22 -14.20 -16.79
C LEU A 314 2.82 -15.54 -17.45
N PRO A 315 2.98 -15.67 -18.78
CA PRO A 315 2.73 -16.92 -19.49
C PRO A 315 3.49 -18.09 -18.84
N ASP A 316 2.86 -19.26 -18.79
CA ASP A 316 3.42 -20.50 -18.24
C ASP A 316 3.87 -20.41 -16.76
N THR A 317 3.36 -19.45 -16.00
CA THR A 317 3.60 -19.34 -14.55
C THR A 317 2.34 -19.62 -13.73
N PRO A 318 2.46 -20.15 -12.49
CA PRO A 318 1.33 -20.36 -11.59
C PRO A 318 0.86 -19.06 -10.89
N GLN A 319 1.27 -17.88 -11.40
CA GLN A 319 0.98 -16.60 -10.79
C GLN A 319 -0.53 -16.30 -10.75
N ARG A 320 -0.96 -15.63 -9.68
CA ARG A 320 -2.35 -15.23 -9.46
C ARG A 320 -2.45 -13.74 -9.19
N ARG A 321 -3.56 -13.13 -9.59
CA ARG A 321 -3.87 -11.76 -9.16
C ARG A 321 -4.06 -11.72 -7.65
N ILE A 322 -3.50 -10.69 -7.02
CA ILE A 322 -3.78 -10.39 -5.62
C ILE A 322 -5.23 -9.89 -5.47
N PRO A 323 -5.93 -10.23 -4.38
CA PRO A 323 -7.26 -9.68 -4.13
C PRO A 323 -7.18 -8.34 -3.38
N LEU A 324 -8.27 -7.57 -3.41
CA LEU A 324 -8.54 -6.53 -2.42
C LEU A 324 -8.68 -7.17 -1.03
N LEU A 325 -8.39 -6.42 0.03
CA LEU A 325 -8.51 -6.87 1.42
C LEU A 325 -9.95 -7.26 1.77
N SER A 326 -10.95 -6.51 1.29
CA SER A 326 -12.38 -6.82 1.41
C SER A 326 -12.77 -8.16 0.77
N GLY A 327 -12.10 -8.54 -0.32
CA GLY A 327 -12.27 -9.81 -1.02
C GLY A 327 -11.31 -10.92 -0.55
N ALA A 328 -10.43 -10.63 0.42
CA ALA A 328 -9.40 -11.56 0.84
C ALA A 328 -9.99 -12.68 1.68
N THR A 329 -9.78 -13.92 1.24
CA THR A 329 -10.31 -15.11 1.91
C THR A 329 -9.23 -16.18 2.03
N ARG A 330 -9.37 -17.00 3.08
CA ARG A 330 -8.45 -18.13 3.29
C ARG A 330 -8.51 -19.11 2.12
N THR A 331 -9.68 -19.31 1.50
CA THR A 331 -9.85 -20.20 0.34
C THR A 331 -9.06 -19.71 -0.86
N VAL A 332 -9.05 -18.40 -1.14
CA VAL A 332 -8.21 -17.81 -2.20
C VAL A 332 -6.73 -18.05 -1.92
N TRP A 333 -6.30 -17.86 -0.67
CA TRP A 333 -4.91 -18.14 -0.27
C TRP A 333 -4.54 -19.62 -0.31
N THR A 334 -5.41 -20.55 0.10
CA THR A 334 -5.07 -21.99 0.19
C THR A 334 -5.37 -22.79 -1.07
N ARG A 335 -6.16 -22.25 -2.01
CA ARG A 335 -6.50 -22.95 -3.27
C ARG A 335 -5.20 -23.45 -3.92
N GLN A 336 -5.13 -24.75 -4.24
CA GLN A 336 -3.95 -25.36 -4.88
C GLN A 336 -3.74 -24.76 -6.28
N ASP A 337 -2.48 -24.57 -6.67
CA ASP A 337 -2.07 -23.96 -7.94
C ASP A 337 -2.64 -24.76 -9.11
N GLY A 338 -3.63 -24.18 -9.80
CA GLY A 338 -4.36 -24.82 -10.91
C GLY A 338 -3.52 -25.07 -12.18
N ALA A 339 -2.20 -24.94 -12.08
CA ALA A 339 -1.25 -25.07 -13.17
C ALA A 339 -0.16 -26.09 -12.83
N GLY A 340 -0.53 -27.34 -12.50
CA GLY A 340 0.29 -28.56 -12.60
C GLY A 340 1.62 -28.66 -11.80
N ALA A 341 2.19 -27.56 -11.32
CA ALA A 341 3.36 -27.51 -10.48
C ALA A 341 2.88 -27.52 -9.03
N ALA A 342 3.09 -28.65 -8.37
CA ALA A 342 2.91 -28.70 -6.93
C ALA A 342 3.85 -27.66 -6.31
N PRO A 343 3.34 -26.70 -5.53
CA PRO A 343 4.20 -25.74 -4.85
C PRO A 343 5.27 -26.48 -4.03
N ASP A 344 6.52 -26.02 -4.09
CA ASP A 344 7.55 -26.54 -3.20
C ASP A 344 7.14 -26.22 -1.76
N ALA A 345 6.60 -27.21 -1.06
CA ALA A 345 6.11 -27.06 0.30
C ALA A 345 7.19 -26.59 1.29
N ALA A 346 8.48 -26.64 0.90
CA ALA A 346 9.61 -26.11 1.63
C ALA A 346 9.89 -24.61 1.39
N SER A 347 9.20 -23.95 0.45
CA SER A 347 9.39 -22.53 0.15
C SER A 347 8.61 -21.62 1.11
N ALA A 348 9.28 -20.57 1.58
CA ALA A 348 8.68 -19.52 2.40
C ALA A 348 7.58 -18.73 1.64
N ALA A 349 7.63 -18.73 0.30
CA ALA A 349 6.67 -18.05 -0.57
C ALA A 349 5.21 -18.48 -0.32
N HIS A 350 4.98 -19.71 0.17
CA HIS A 350 3.63 -20.23 0.44
C HIS A 350 2.94 -19.60 1.64
N TYR A 351 3.69 -19.01 2.57
CA TYR A 351 3.12 -18.31 3.72
C TYR A 351 2.62 -16.92 3.35
N TRP A 352 3.17 -16.29 2.31
CA TRP A 352 2.79 -14.94 1.91
C TRP A 352 1.42 -14.91 1.24
N TYR A 353 0.59 -13.99 1.73
CA TYR A 353 -0.68 -13.62 1.15
C TYR A 353 -0.73 -12.08 0.95
N PRO A 354 -0.14 -11.57 -0.14
CA PRO A 354 -0.29 -10.16 -0.50
C PRO A 354 -1.75 -9.85 -0.83
N VAL A 355 -2.26 -8.78 -0.24
CA VAL A 355 -3.61 -8.27 -0.44
C VAL A 355 -3.53 -6.77 -0.62
N TRP A 356 -4.32 -6.23 -1.55
CA TRP A 356 -4.37 -4.80 -1.79
C TRP A 356 -5.31 -4.12 -0.82
N LEU A 357 -4.86 -3.06 -0.14
CA LEU A 357 -5.70 -2.30 0.78
C LEU A 357 -6.80 -1.58 0.02
N ASP A 358 -8.06 -1.78 0.44
CA ASP A 358 -9.19 -1.06 -0.12
C ASP A 358 -9.02 0.46 0.04
N PRO A 359 -9.35 1.26 -0.99
CA PRO A 359 -9.40 2.71 -0.85
C PRO A 359 -10.45 3.11 0.18
N MET A 360 -10.24 4.24 0.86
CA MET A 360 -11.24 4.83 1.74
C MET A 360 -12.53 5.11 0.96
N PRO A 361 -13.70 4.66 1.41
CA PRO A 361 -14.97 4.97 0.77
C PRO A 361 -15.29 6.46 0.90
N GLU A 362 -16.08 6.98 -0.03
CA GLU A 362 -16.46 8.39 -0.08
C GLU A 362 -17.13 8.89 1.21
N GLU A 363 -17.99 8.06 1.82
CA GLU A 363 -18.65 8.36 3.09
C GLU A 363 -17.66 8.58 4.24
N GLN A 364 -16.58 7.80 4.29
CA GLN A 364 -15.53 7.99 5.29
C GLN A 364 -14.70 9.23 4.97
N ALA A 365 -14.43 9.52 3.69
CA ALA A 365 -13.76 10.76 3.31
C ALA A 365 -14.60 12.00 3.67
N ALA A 366 -15.93 11.90 3.58
CA ALA A 366 -16.87 12.91 4.02
C ALA A 366 -16.86 13.05 5.56
N ALA A 367 -16.88 11.95 6.31
CA ALA A 367 -16.82 11.99 7.77
C ALA A 367 -15.52 12.62 8.29
N VAL A 368 -14.39 12.36 7.64
CA VAL A 368 -13.10 13.02 7.95
C VAL A 368 -13.12 14.51 7.58
N ALA A 369 -13.97 14.92 6.63
CA ALA A 369 -14.14 16.31 6.25
C ALA A 369 -15.10 17.11 7.16
N ASP A 370 -16.01 16.43 7.86
CA ASP A 370 -17.13 17.01 8.60
C ASP A 370 -16.85 17.15 10.11
N ASP A 371 -15.57 17.29 10.50
CA ASP A 371 -15.12 17.32 11.91
C ASP A 371 -15.53 18.62 12.67
N GLY A 372 -16.63 19.27 12.25
CA GLY A 372 -17.26 20.40 12.93
C GLY A 372 -16.52 21.74 12.83
N ALA A 373 -15.36 21.79 12.19
CA ALA A 373 -14.62 23.03 11.99
C ALA A 373 -15.28 23.90 10.90
N PRO A 374 -15.56 25.19 11.15
CA PRO A 374 -16.04 26.09 10.11
C PRO A 374 -14.94 26.26 9.05
N LEU A 375 -15.16 25.71 7.85
CA LEU A 375 -14.22 25.79 6.73
C LEU A 375 -14.47 27.04 5.87
N ALA A 376 -13.39 27.65 5.37
CA ALA A 376 -13.42 28.83 4.51
C ALA A 376 -14.11 28.60 3.14
N ALA A 377 -14.01 27.38 2.59
CA ALA A 377 -14.70 26.95 1.38
C ALA A 377 -14.85 25.41 1.37
N PRO A 378 -16.07 24.85 1.45
CA PRO A 378 -16.26 23.41 1.44
C PRO A 378 -16.06 22.87 0.01
N VAL A 379 -14.96 22.18 -0.27
CA VAL A 379 -14.88 21.35 -1.48
C VAL A 379 -15.70 20.06 -1.25
N PRO A 380 -16.53 19.61 -2.21
CA PRO A 380 -17.34 18.41 -2.03
C PRO A 380 -16.48 17.17 -1.72
N ALA A 381 -16.93 16.34 -0.78
CA ALA A 381 -16.29 15.05 -0.47
C ALA A 381 -16.09 14.14 -1.71
N PRO A 382 -17.01 14.09 -2.70
CA PRO A 382 -16.76 13.36 -3.94
C PRO A 382 -15.51 13.84 -4.69
N VAL A 383 -15.25 15.15 -4.71
CA VAL A 383 -14.06 15.75 -5.37
C VAL A 383 -12.79 15.37 -4.61
N VAL A 384 -12.79 15.42 -3.27
CA VAL A 384 -11.65 14.96 -2.46
C VAL A 384 -11.39 13.48 -2.69
N HIS A 385 -12.43 12.66 -2.66
CA HIS A 385 -12.32 11.23 -2.90
C HIS A 385 -11.84 10.93 -4.33
N ALA A 386 -12.32 11.66 -5.34
CA ALA A 386 -11.87 11.61 -6.73
C ALA A 386 -10.37 11.92 -6.85
N LEU A 387 -9.95 13.08 -6.35
CA LEU A 387 -8.59 13.59 -6.41
C LEU A 387 -7.60 12.69 -5.68
N THR A 388 -7.96 12.24 -4.48
CA THR A 388 -7.07 11.46 -3.61
C THR A 388 -7.08 9.98 -3.94
N GLY A 389 -7.99 9.48 -4.76
CA GLY A 389 -8.11 8.04 -4.94
C GLY A 389 -8.66 7.29 -3.72
N GLY A 390 -9.13 7.99 -2.68
CA GLY A 390 -9.45 7.39 -1.37
C GLY A 390 -8.19 7.09 -0.54
N HIS A 391 -7.06 7.72 -0.87
CA HIS A 391 -5.80 7.54 -0.16
C HIS A 391 -5.80 8.28 1.18
N TRP A 392 -5.70 7.53 2.27
CA TRP A 392 -5.81 8.05 3.64
C TRP A 392 -4.95 9.30 3.89
N GLY A 393 -3.63 9.21 3.66
CA GLY A 393 -2.74 10.35 3.90
C GLY A 393 -2.99 11.56 3.00
N ALA A 394 -3.60 11.35 1.82
CA ALA A 394 -3.92 12.45 0.91
C ALA A 394 -5.24 13.14 1.31
N VAL A 395 -6.24 12.36 1.75
CA VAL A 395 -7.48 12.91 2.33
C VAL A 395 -7.14 13.78 3.54
N LEU A 396 -6.30 13.30 4.45
CA LEU A 396 -5.84 14.08 5.61
C LEU A 396 -5.08 15.34 5.20
N ALA A 397 -4.14 15.25 4.25
CA ALA A 397 -3.40 16.42 3.77
C ALA A 397 -4.33 17.49 3.17
N VAL A 398 -5.36 17.08 2.42
CA VAL A 398 -6.37 18.01 1.89
C VAL A 398 -7.21 18.64 3.01
N GLN A 399 -7.56 17.89 4.07
CA GLN A 399 -8.26 18.47 5.22
C GLN A 399 -7.40 19.43 6.04
N GLU A 400 -6.15 19.07 6.32
CA GLU A 400 -5.18 19.95 6.98
C GLU A 400 -5.05 21.28 6.22
N GLN A 401 -4.94 21.21 4.88
CA GLN A 401 -4.86 22.38 4.03
C GLN A 401 -6.11 23.27 4.14
N ARG A 402 -7.31 22.66 4.21
CA ARG A 402 -8.57 23.39 4.37
C ARG A 402 -8.68 24.09 5.70
N ALA A 403 -8.24 23.44 6.78
CA ALA A 403 -8.23 24.01 8.12
C ALA A 403 -7.25 25.20 8.24
N ALA A 404 -6.17 25.19 7.45
CA ALA A 404 -5.18 26.25 7.43
C ALA A 404 -5.54 27.46 6.54
N ALA A 405 -6.51 27.32 5.63
CA ALA A 405 -6.90 28.39 4.70
C ALA A 405 -7.67 29.51 5.42
N SER A 406 -7.26 30.77 5.19
CA SER A 406 -7.94 31.94 5.78
C SER A 406 -9.36 32.12 5.20
N PRO A 407 -10.40 32.35 6.03
CA PRO A 407 -11.73 32.69 5.54
C PRO A 407 -11.79 34.00 4.76
N ASP A 408 -10.79 34.87 4.95
CA ASP A 408 -10.67 36.18 4.28
C ASP A 408 -9.85 36.12 2.98
N ALA A 409 -9.51 34.93 2.48
CA ALA A 409 -8.74 34.80 1.24
C ALA A 409 -9.46 35.42 0.03
N ASP A 410 -8.68 36.06 -0.86
CA ASP A 410 -9.20 36.67 -2.09
C ASP A 410 -9.90 35.62 -2.98
N ALA A 411 -10.85 36.06 -3.81
CA ALA A 411 -11.57 35.16 -4.73
C ALA A 411 -10.62 34.38 -5.65
N ALA A 412 -9.54 35.03 -6.13
CA ALA A 412 -8.50 34.40 -6.95
C ALA A 412 -7.67 33.34 -6.20
N GLU A 413 -7.67 33.34 -4.87
CA GLU A 413 -7.00 32.34 -4.04
C GLU A 413 -7.96 31.17 -3.72
N ARG A 414 -9.26 31.47 -3.55
CA ARG A 414 -10.32 30.47 -3.38
C ARG A 414 -10.59 29.62 -4.63
N ASP A 415 -10.45 30.20 -5.82
CA ASP A 415 -10.71 29.52 -7.09
C ASP A 415 -9.51 28.70 -7.61
N ARG A 416 -8.39 28.65 -6.88
CA ARG A 416 -7.24 27.81 -7.27
C ARG A 416 -7.59 26.33 -7.17
N PRO A 417 -7.10 25.50 -8.11
CA PRO A 417 -7.27 24.06 -7.99
C PRO A 417 -6.60 23.57 -6.70
N LEU A 418 -7.24 22.64 -5.99
CA LEU A 418 -6.81 22.19 -4.66
C LEU A 418 -5.32 21.85 -4.54
N PRO A 419 -4.68 21.12 -5.48
CA PRO A 419 -3.24 20.82 -5.37
C PRO A 419 -2.35 22.07 -5.49
N ALA A 420 -2.81 23.14 -6.15
CA ALA A 420 -2.09 24.41 -6.29
C ALA A 420 -2.39 25.41 -5.16
N ALA A 421 -3.33 25.09 -4.26
CA ALA A 421 -3.56 25.89 -3.07
C ALA A 421 -2.28 25.92 -2.21
N VAL A 422 -1.98 27.09 -1.64
CA VAL A 422 -0.77 27.33 -0.84
C VAL A 422 -1.11 27.31 0.64
N ASP A 423 -0.23 26.74 1.44
CA ASP A 423 -0.32 26.78 2.90
C ASP A 423 0.07 28.16 3.47
N ALA A 424 0.04 28.29 4.79
CA ALA A 424 0.40 29.52 5.49
C ALA A 424 1.86 29.97 5.22
N ASP A 425 2.74 29.04 4.82
CA ASP A 425 4.14 29.29 4.47
C ASP A 425 4.31 29.59 2.97
N GLY A 426 3.21 29.69 2.21
CA GLY A 426 3.21 29.96 0.76
C GLY A 426 3.62 28.76 -0.09
N ARG A 427 3.70 27.55 0.47
CA ARG A 427 4.08 26.34 -0.27
C ARG A 427 2.84 25.66 -0.85
N PRO A 428 2.85 25.27 -2.14
CA PRO A 428 1.71 24.60 -2.73
C PRO A 428 1.58 23.16 -2.25
N LEU A 429 0.34 22.70 -2.06
CA LEU A 429 0.03 21.35 -1.58
C LEU A 429 0.66 20.24 -2.44
N TRP A 430 0.74 20.43 -3.77
CA TRP A 430 1.38 19.48 -4.68
C TRP A 430 2.87 19.28 -4.36
N SER A 431 3.57 20.32 -3.91
CA SER A 431 5.00 20.25 -3.61
C SER A 431 5.23 19.40 -2.37
N ARG A 432 4.53 19.71 -1.27
CA ARG A 432 4.55 18.90 -0.04
C ARG A 432 4.15 17.45 -0.31
N ALA A 433 3.10 17.24 -1.09
CA ALA A 433 2.64 15.90 -1.45
C ALA A 433 3.74 15.08 -2.17
N LEU A 434 4.44 15.69 -3.13
CA LEU A 434 5.54 15.02 -3.84
C LEU A 434 6.73 14.74 -2.92
N GLU A 435 7.11 15.67 -2.02
CA GLU A 435 8.16 15.46 -1.02
C GLU A 435 7.88 14.26 -0.12
N GLU A 436 6.63 14.13 0.33
CA GLU A 436 6.25 13.10 1.29
C GLU A 436 5.97 11.73 0.66
N CYS A 437 5.51 11.72 -0.59
CA CYS A 437 5.04 10.53 -1.29
C CYS A 437 6.09 9.90 -2.20
N LEU A 438 7.01 10.68 -2.78
CA LEU A 438 7.97 10.15 -3.74
C LEU A 438 8.94 9.16 -3.07
N PRO A 439 9.22 8.02 -3.74
CA PRO A 439 10.27 7.10 -3.32
C PRO A 439 11.65 7.77 -3.22
N GLU A 440 12.48 7.28 -2.31
CA GLU A 440 13.90 7.63 -2.27
C GLU A 440 14.56 7.37 -3.64
N GLY A 441 15.31 8.35 -4.13
CA GLY A 441 15.95 8.30 -5.45
C GLY A 441 15.17 8.95 -6.58
N LEU A 442 13.95 9.44 -6.34
CA LEU A 442 13.24 10.34 -7.26
C LEU A 442 13.27 11.77 -6.72
N ALA A 443 13.72 12.71 -7.56
CA ALA A 443 13.80 14.12 -7.20
C ALA A 443 12.40 14.75 -7.18
N VAL A 444 12.15 15.55 -6.14
CA VAL A 444 10.95 16.38 -6.03
C VAL A 444 11.07 17.53 -7.03
N PRO A 445 10.01 17.84 -7.81
CA PRO A 445 9.98 19.01 -8.67
C PRO A 445 10.17 20.31 -7.88
N GLY A 446 11.16 21.13 -8.25
CA GLY A 446 11.25 22.52 -7.81
C GLY A 446 10.37 23.46 -8.65
N GLY A 447 10.27 24.73 -8.26
CA GLY A 447 9.43 25.72 -8.95
C GLY A 447 9.90 26.12 -10.36
N ALA A 448 11.17 25.86 -10.70
CA ALA A 448 11.72 26.02 -12.05
C ALA A 448 12.66 24.84 -12.35
N TRP A 449 12.61 24.31 -13.57
CA TRP A 449 13.42 23.17 -13.98
C TRP A 449 13.95 23.34 -15.40
N SER A 450 15.21 22.94 -15.59
CA SER A 450 15.86 22.88 -16.91
C SER A 450 15.52 21.60 -17.67
N ALA A 451 15.04 20.57 -16.98
CA ALA A 451 14.58 19.32 -17.55
C ALA A 451 13.41 18.75 -16.73
N PRO A 452 12.42 18.10 -17.36
CA PRO A 452 11.23 17.60 -16.68
C PRO A 452 11.59 16.58 -15.61
N PRO A 453 11.13 16.76 -14.34
CA PRO A 453 11.39 15.83 -13.28
C PRO A 453 10.89 14.41 -13.63
N PRO A 454 11.59 13.35 -13.21
CA PRO A 454 11.24 12.00 -13.66
C PRO A 454 9.85 11.54 -13.22
N ALA A 455 9.34 12.01 -12.09
CA ALA A 455 7.97 11.75 -11.64
C ALA A 455 6.91 12.39 -12.56
N VAL A 456 7.18 13.58 -13.11
CA VAL A 456 6.31 14.27 -14.07
C VAL A 456 6.29 13.53 -15.40
N LEU A 457 7.46 13.10 -15.88
CA LEU A 457 7.57 12.28 -17.08
C LEU A 457 6.80 10.97 -16.94
N ALA A 458 6.93 10.29 -15.80
CA ALA A 458 6.18 9.07 -15.51
C ALA A 458 4.67 9.31 -15.43
N ALA A 459 4.23 10.42 -14.82
CA ALA A 459 2.82 10.78 -14.75
C ALA A 459 2.22 11.04 -16.13
N ALA A 460 2.89 11.81 -16.99
CA ALA A 460 2.44 12.07 -18.35
C ALA A 460 2.47 10.78 -19.21
N TYR A 461 3.49 9.93 -19.04
CA TYR A 461 3.59 8.66 -19.77
C TYR A 461 2.46 7.69 -19.42
N LEU A 462 2.17 7.52 -18.13
CA LEU A 462 1.11 6.64 -17.62
C LEU A 462 -0.30 7.23 -17.76
N ALA A 463 -0.44 8.49 -18.21
CA ALA A 463 -1.73 9.08 -18.49
C ALA A 463 -2.36 8.49 -19.78
N ASP A 464 -1.53 8.06 -20.74
CA ASP A 464 -2.00 7.27 -21.87
C ASP A 464 -2.19 5.82 -21.42
N MET A 465 -3.44 5.40 -21.26
CA MET A 465 -3.78 4.04 -20.81
C MET A 465 -3.20 2.91 -21.67
N ARG A 466 -2.76 3.20 -22.91
CA ARG A 466 -2.14 2.20 -23.81
C ARG A 466 -0.69 1.90 -23.46
N THR A 467 -0.01 2.77 -22.72
CA THR A 467 1.40 2.58 -22.32
C THR A 467 1.53 1.67 -21.09
N ALA A 468 0.45 1.49 -20.34
CA ALA A 468 0.44 0.75 -19.08
C ALA A 468 0.90 -0.71 -19.20
N ASP A 469 0.50 -1.36 -20.28
CA ASP A 469 0.78 -2.76 -20.58
C ASP A 469 1.98 -2.95 -21.53
N ASP A 470 2.56 -1.86 -22.06
CA ASP A 470 3.71 -1.94 -22.96
C ASP A 470 5.00 -2.20 -22.14
N PRO A 471 5.67 -3.36 -22.29
CA PRO A 471 6.92 -3.63 -21.60
C PRO A 471 8.08 -2.75 -22.12
N ARG A 472 7.92 -2.07 -23.25
CA ARG A 472 8.94 -1.24 -23.90
C ARG A 472 8.77 0.21 -23.50
N VAL A 473 9.56 0.63 -22.52
CA VAL A 473 9.67 2.05 -22.19
C VAL A 473 10.49 2.75 -23.29
N PRO A 474 10.05 3.91 -23.82
CA PRO A 474 10.80 4.64 -24.84
C PRO A 474 12.22 4.96 -24.35
N PRO A 475 13.29 4.53 -25.05
CA PRO A 475 14.67 4.80 -24.63
C PRO A 475 15.05 6.28 -24.75
N GLU A 476 14.31 7.04 -25.56
CA GLU A 476 14.51 8.47 -25.83
C GLU A 476 14.15 9.36 -24.62
N ILE A 477 13.38 8.83 -23.66
CA ILE A 477 13.01 9.53 -22.43
C ILE A 477 13.92 9.02 -21.32
N ALA A 478 15.04 9.72 -21.12
CA ALA A 478 15.99 9.44 -20.04
C ALA A 478 15.27 9.36 -18.67
N ASP A 479 15.79 8.51 -17.79
CA ASP A 479 15.29 8.27 -16.42
C ASP A 479 13.87 7.67 -16.29
N LEU A 480 13.06 7.62 -17.35
CA LEU A 480 11.71 7.05 -17.30
C LEU A 480 11.70 5.56 -16.90
N PRO A 481 12.57 4.66 -17.43
CA PRO A 481 12.57 3.26 -17.02
C PRO A 481 12.84 3.09 -15.52
N ARG A 482 13.86 3.79 -15.01
CA ARG A 482 14.22 3.78 -13.58
C ARG A 482 13.10 4.34 -12.71
N SER A 483 12.46 5.41 -13.17
CA SER A 483 11.37 6.06 -12.44
C SER A 483 10.14 5.17 -12.36
N LEU A 484 9.76 4.54 -13.46
CA LEU A 484 8.67 3.56 -13.49
C LEU A 484 9.00 2.34 -12.60
N GLU A 485 10.23 1.86 -12.61
CA GLU A 485 10.66 0.78 -11.70
C GLU A 485 10.51 1.18 -10.23
N LEU A 486 11.00 2.37 -9.85
CA LEU A 486 10.88 2.87 -8.48
C LEU A 486 9.42 3.08 -8.06
N LEU A 487 8.59 3.67 -8.94
CA LEU A 487 7.16 3.89 -8.67
C LEU A 487 6.38 2.58 -8.57
N ARG A 488 6.64 1.61 -9.46
CA ARG A 488 6.05 0.26 -9.41
C ARG A 488 6.47 -0.47 -8.14
N ARG A 489 7.78 -0.51 -7.85
CA ARG A 489 8.32 -1.15 -6.65
C ARG A 489 7.70 -0.60 -5.37
N ASN A 490 7.44 0.71 -5.30
CA ASN A 490 6.81 1.38 -4.15
C ASN A 490 5.28 1.51 -4.28
N LEU A 491 4.66 0.70 -5.15
CA LEU A 491 3.21 0.54 -5.25
C LEU A 491 2.44 1.81 -5.63
N TRP A 492 3.09 2.78 -6.26
CA TRP A 492 2.47 4.00 -6.80
C TRP A 492 1.84 3.78 -8.18
N VAL A 493 2.18 2.68 -8.86
CA VAL A 493 1.57 2.27 -10.13
C VAL A 493 0.82 0.96 -9.90
N SER A 494 -0.46 0.92 -10.26
CA SER A 494 -1.28 -0.27 -10.09
C SER A 494 -2.55 -0.23 -10.95
N THR A 495 -3.06 -1.41 -11.29
CA THR A 495 -4.39 -1.61 -11.90
C THR A 495 -5.53 -1.29 -10.93
N PHE A 496 -5.30 -1.35 -9.60
CA PHE A 496 -6.30 -1.01 -8.58
C PHE A 496 -6.62 0.49 -8.52
N PHE A 497 -5.75 1.33 -9.05
CA PHE A 497 -5.96 2.79 -9.08
C PHE A 497 -6.81 3.26 -10.24
N HIS A 498 -6.99 2.43 -11.26
CA HIS A 498 -7.75 2.82 -12.43
C HIS A 498 -9.21 3.05 -12.06
N ARG A 499 -9.65 4.30 -12.19
CA ARG A 499 -11.04 4.72 -12.03
C ARG A 499 -11.67 4.81 -13.42
N PRO A 500 -12.36 3.76 -13.87
CA PRO A 500 -12.96 3.79 -15.19
C PRO A 500 -14.01 4.90 -15.28
N SER A 501 -14.16 5.49 -16.46
CA SER A 501 -15.33 6.32 -16.75
C SER A 501 -16.59 5.44 -16.71
N LEU A 502 -17.76 6.07 -16.58
CA LEU A 502 -19.04 5.34 -16.60
C LEU A 502 -19.21 4.58 -17.93
N ILE A 503 -18.80 5.16 -19.05
CA ILE A 503 -18.99 4.58 -20.39
C ILE A 503 -17.96 3.52 -20.78
N ARG A 504 -16.96 3.24 -19.91
CA ARG A 504 -15.88 2.31 -20.26
C ARG A 504 -16.41 0.93 -20.61
N ASP A 505 -17.30 0.36 -19.81
CA ASP A 505 -17.77 -1.02 -19.99
C ASP A 505 -18.56 -1.18 -21.31
N VAL A 506 -19.17 -0.09 -21.80
CA VAL A 506 -19.84 -0.06 -23.11
C VAL A 506 -18.80 -0.21 -24.24
N GLY A 507 -17.75 0.63 -24.23
CA GLY A 507 -16.73 0.63 -25.28
C GLY A 507 -15.75 -0.54 -25.21
N TRP A 508 -15.32 -0.91 -24.01
CA TRP A 508 -14.23 -1.86 -23.77
C TRP A 508 -14.70 -3.25 -23.29
N GLY A 509 -15.94 -3.38 -22.81
CA GLY A 509 -16.45 -4.64 -22.26
C GLY A 509 -15.65 -5.10 -21.04
N GLU A 510 -15.35 -6.41 -20.97
CA GLU A 510 -14.61 -7.03 -19.87
C GLU A 510 -13.08 -6.87 -19.98
N ALA A 511 -12.59 -5.92 -20.79
CA ALA A 511 -11.17 -5.68 -20.92
C ALA A 511 -10.53 -5.33 -19.57
N ASP A 512 -9.34 -5.86 -19.33
CA ASP A 512 -8.59 -5.60 -18.11
C ASP A 512 -8.35 -4.09 -17.90
N ARG A 513 -8.26 -3.71 -16.62
CA ARG A 513 -8.00 -2.33 -16.23
C ARG A 513 -6.50 -2.07 -16.33
N PRO A 514 -6.05 -1.05 -17.09
CA PRO A 514 -4.65 -0.74 -17.24
C PRO A 514 -4.06 -0.28 -15.91
N ALA A 515 -2.76 -0.49 -15.73
CA ALA A 515 -2.04 0.07 -14.60
C ALA A 515 -1.87 1.59 -14.77
N VAL A 516 -2.28 2.35 -13.77
CA VAL A 516 -2.13 3.81 -13.78
C VAL A 516 -1.31 4.27 -12.59
N LEU A 517 -0.75 5.47 -12.68
CA LEU A 517 -0.19 6.16 -11.53
C LEU A 517 -1.32 6.52 -10.56
N HIS A 518 -1.06 6.40 -9.26
CA HIS A 518 -2.01 6.77 -8.23
C HIS A 518 -2.56 8.20 -8.46
N PRO A 519 -3.90 8.43 -8.41
CA PRO A 519 -4.52 9.71 -8.77
C PRO A 519 -3.89 10.90 -8.05
N TRP A 520 -3.71 10.81 -6.73
CA TRP A 520 -3.06 11.86 -5.95
C TRP A 520 -1.67 12.25 -6.48
N LEU A 521 -0.78 11.27 -6.65
CA LEU A 521 0.60 11.51 -7.09
C LEU A 521 0.63 12.03 -8.53
N GLY A 522 -0.17 11.45 -9.42
CA GLY A 522 -0.28 11.89 -10.81
C GLY A 522 -0.81 13.31 -10.93
N ARG A 523 -1.82 13.68 -10.13
CA ARG A 523 -2.38 15.03 -10.14
C ARG A 523 -1.41 16.05 -9.56
N CYS A 524 -0.74 15.76 -8.45
CA CYS A 524 0.32 16.65 -7.95
C CYS A 524 1.44 16.85 -8.97
N ALA A 525 1.86 15.80 -9.69
CA ALA A 525 2.88 15.89 -10.73
C ALA A 525 2.42 16.71 -11.95
N LEU A 526 1.17 16.53 -12.41
CA LEU A 526 0.61 17.31 -13.53
C LEU A 526 0.34 18.77 -13.13
N THR A 527 -0.03 19.03 -11.87
CA THR A 527 -0.13 20.41 -11.35
C THR A 527 1.24 21.06 -11.26
N ALA A 528 2.27 20.34 -10.81
CA ALA A 528 3.65 20.84 -10.85
C ALA A 528 4.09 21.18 -12.29
N LEU A 529 3.72 20.36 -13.27
CA LEU A 529 3.99 20.62 -14.69
C LEU A 529 3.28 21.89 -15.20
N SER A 530 2.02 22.09 -14.83
CA SER A 530 1.26 23.29 -15.25
C SER A 530 1.71 24.56 -14.53
N ALA A 531 2.18 24.45 -13.28
CA ALA A 531 2.68 25.57 -12.48
C ALA A 531 4.12 25.97 -12.81
N ALA A 532 4.85 25.11 -13.54
CA ALA A 532 6.22 25.37 -13.93
C ALA A 532 6.32 26.61 -14.82
N GLY A 533 7.05 27.62 -14.36
CA GLY A 533 7.41 28.75 -15.21
C GLY A 533 8.45 28.34 -16.26
N PRO A 534 8.47 28.98 -17.45
CA PRO A 534 9.57 28.80 -18.39
C PRO A 534 10.90 29.11 -17.68
N ALA A 535 11.89 28.22 -17.80
CA ALA A 535 13.21 28.45 -17.22
C ALA A 535 13.79 29.74 -17.83
N GLY A 536 13.85 30.81 -17.03
CA GLY A 536 14.44 32.07 -17.46
C GLY A 536 15.91 31.87 -17.82
N PRO A 537 16.45 32.60 -18.81
CA PRO A 537 17.89 32.60 -19.05
C PRO A 537 18.60 33.10 -17.77
N ALA A 538 19.58 32.36 -17.29
CA ALA A 538 20.40 32.77 -16.16
C ALA A 538 21.21 34.04 -16.55
N GLY A 539 20.69 35.22 -16.22
CA GLY A 539 21.34 36.51 -16.43
C GLY A 539 20.52 37.66 -15.85
N PRO A 540 21.15 38.72 -15.31
CA PRO A 540 20.42 39.80 -14.66
C PRO A 540 19.74 40.68 -15.71
N ALA A 541 18.41 40.64 -15.80
CA ALA A 541 17.65 41.58 -16.63
C ALA A 541 17.55 42.94 -15.91
N GLY A 542 18.15 43.97 -16.52
CA GLY A 542 17.98 45.37 -16.10
C GLY A 542 16.54 45.85 -16.30
N PRO A 543 16.14 46.98 -15.68
CA PRO A 543 14.75 47.41 -15.63
C PRO A 543 14.28 47.95 -17.00
N ALA A 544 13.28 47.28 -17.59
CA ALA A 544 12.53 47.80 -18.73
C ALA A 544 11.37 48.70 -18.24
N GLY A 545 11.21 49.86 -18.87
CA GLY A 545 10.22 50.88 -18.50
C GLY A 545 8.77 50.54 -18.87
N PRO A 546 7.79 51.31 -18.37
CA PRO A 546 6.38 50.97 -18.45
C PRO A 546 5.72 51.51 -19.72
N GLY A 547 4.97 50.66 -20.42
CA GLY A 547 3.91 51.08 -21.34
C GLY A 547 4.02 50.56 -22.77
N GLU A 548 3.73 49.27 -22.98
CA GLU A 548 3.20 48.76 -24.26
C GLU A 548 2.56 47.36 -24.04
N PRO A 549 1.40 47.05 -24.67
CA PRO A 549 0.74 45.75 -24.50
C PRO A 549 1.52 44.66 -25.24
N ALA A 550 2.06 43.69 -24.49
CA ALA A 550 2.88 42.62 -25.02
C ALA A 550 2.05 41.61 -25.85
N GLY A 551 2.22 41.62 -27.17
CA GLY A 551 2.08 40.41 -27.97
C GLY A 551 3.19 39.40 -27.61
N PRO A 552 3.03 38.09 -27.86
CA PRO A 552 4.03 37.10 -27.48
C PRO A 552 5.35 37.39 -28.20
N ALA A 553 6.39 37.71 -27.43
CA ALA A 553 7.71 38.02 -27.96
C ALA A 553 8.32 36.80 -28.66
N PRO A 554 8.97 36.96 -29.83
CA PRO A 554 9.74 35.89 -30.44
C PRO A 554 10.94 35.58 -29.54
N GLY A 555 10.93 34.42 -28.89
CA GLY A 555 11.92 34.04 -27.86
C GLY A 555 11.32 33.65 -26.51
N ALA A 556 9.99 33.59 -26.36
CA ALA A 556 9.37 33.00 -25.18
C ALA A 556 9.85 31.55 -24.99
N ALA A 557 10.42 31.26 -23.83
CA ALA A 557 10.87 29.91 -23.50
C ALA A 557 9.70 28.91 -23.59
N PRO A 558 9.95 27.68 -24.06
CA PRO A 558 8.91 26.71 -24.35
C PRO A 558 8.09 26.42 -23.10
N ASP A 559 6.76 26.41 -23.27
CA ASP A 559 5.81 26.00 -22.24
C ASP A 559 6.11 24.54 -21.82
N PRO A 560 6.46 24.29 -20.54
CA PRO A 560 6.92 22.97 -20.11
C PRO A 560 5.88 21.86 -20.35
N TRP A 561 4.58 22.19 -20.22
CA TRP A 561 3.49 21.27 -20.53
C TRP A 561 3.54 20.81 -21.99
N ARG A 562 3.59 21.76 -22.92
CA ARG A 562 3.68 21.50 -24.36
C ARG A 562 4.93 20.72 -24.72
N GLU A 563 6.07 21.03 -24.12
CA GLU A 563 7.33 20.31 -24.34
C GLU A 563 7.20 18.82 -23.99
N VAL A 564 6.70 18.51 -22.79
CA VAL A 564 6.58 17.12 -22.30
C VAL A 564 5.66 16.28 -23.19
N PHE A 565 4.44 16.77 -23.48
CA PHE A 565 3.48 16.00 -24.27
C PHE A 565 3.89 15.89 -25.75
N THR A 566 4.53 16.92 -26.33
CA THR A 566 5.10 16.83 -27.69
C THR A 566 6.20 15.77 -27.75
N ARG A 567 7.12 15.78 -26.78
CA ARG A 567 8.20 14.79 -26.69
C ARG A 567 7.66 13.36 -26.54
N GLN A 568 6.64 13.16 -25.73
CA GLN A 568 6.01 11.84 -25.55
C GLN A 568 5.31 11.36 -26.82
N SER A 569 4.54 12.23 -27.48
CA SER A 569 3.89 11.91 -28.76
C SER A 569 4.92 11.43 -29.80
N HIS A 570 6.07 12.10 -29.89
CA HIS A 570 7.16 11.69 -30.79
C HIS A 570 7.80 10.36 -30.39
N ALA A 571 8.10 10.17 -29.09
CA ALA A 571 8.79 8.97 -28.61
C ALA A 571 7.93 7.70 -28.71
N LEU A 572 6.60 7.82 -28.64
CA LEU A 572 5.67 6.68 -28.70
C LEU A 572 5.25 6.31 -30.12
N ALA A 573 5.33 7.24 -31.09
CA ALA A 573 4.93 6.99 -32.47
C ALA A 573 5.62 5.78 -33.13
N PRO A 574 6.93 5.50 -32.91
CA PRO A 574 7.59 4.30 -33.43
C PRO A 574 7.14 3.00 -32.74
N LEU A 575 6.83 3.04 -31.44
CA LEU A 575 6.44 1.86 -30.65
C LEU A 575 5.03 1.38 -31.02
N ALA A 576 4.13 2.32 -31.33
CA ALA A 576 2.81 2.01 -31.87
C ALA A 576 2.89 1.27 -33.22
N ALA A 577 3.89 1.57 -34.06
CA ALA A 577 4.08 0.91 -35.35
C ALA A 577 4.64 -0.52 -35.23
N ALA A 578 5.43 -0.81 -34.19
CA ALA A 578 6.06 -2.11 -33.98
C ALA A 578 5.13 -3.19 -33.40
N HIS A 579 3.97 -2.81 -32.86
CA HIS A 579 3.03 -3.74 -32.21
C HIS A 579 2.15 -4.53 -33.19
N GLY A 580 2.25 -4.33 -34.51
CA GLY A 580 1.44 -5.07 -35.49
C GLY A 580 -0.08 -4.86 -35.34
N GLY A 581 -0.50 -3.93 -34.46
CA GLY A 581 -1.88 -3.52 -34.31
C GLY A 581 -2.34 -2.73 -35.54
N PRO A 582 -3.64 -2.71 -35.84
CA PRO A 582 -4.16 -2.00 -37.00
C PRO A 582 -3.76 -0.51 -36.94
N ALA A 583 -3.40 0.08 -38.09
CA ALA A 583 -3.11 1.50 -38.30
C ALA A 583 -3.93 2.53 -37.46
N PRO A 584 -5.23 2.33 -37.15
CA PRO A 584 -5.99 3.16 -36.22
C PRO A 584 -5.32 3.41 -34.86
N GLY A 585 -4.51 2.50 -34.33
CA GLY A 585 -3.89 2.67 -33.02
C GLY A 585 -2.99 3.91 -32.90
N ARG A 586 -2.27 4.25 -33.97
CA ARG A 586 -1.37 5.40 -34.02
C ARG A 586 -2.13 6.73 -34.18
N GLU A 587 -3.13 6.76 -35.05
CA GLU A 587 -3.94 7.97 -35.25
C GLU A 587 -4.73 8.34 -33.99
N GLU A 588 -5.31 7.35 -33.31
CA GLU A 588 -6.02 7.58 -32.05
C GLU A 588 -5.09 8.10 -30.94
N GLN A 589 -3.85 7.59 -30.87
CA GLN A 589 -2.85 8.08 -29.93
C GLN A 589 -2.42 9.53 -30.26
N GLN A 590 -2.29 9.88 -31.54
CA GLN A 590 -2.01 11.26 -31.92
C GLN A 590 -3.15 12.21 -31.47
N LEU A 591 -4.41 11.82 -31.72
CA LEU A 591 -5.58 12.60 -31.28
C LEU A 591 -5.62 12.79 -29.75
N PHE A 592 -5.17 11.78 -28.99
CA PHE A 592 -5.03 11.87 -27.53
C PHE A 592 -4.01 12.95 -27.14
N TYR A 593 -2.82 12.95 -27.75
CA TYR A 593 -1.78 13.95 -27.47
C TYR A 593 -2.16 15.35 -27.96
N ASP A 594 -2.82 15.46 -29.11
CA ASP A 594 -3.37 16.73 -29.61
C ASP A 594 -4.35 17.34 -28.59
N LEU A 595 -5.20 16.50 -27.97
CA LEU A 595 -6.10 16.93 -26.91
C LEU A 595 -5.35 17.38 -25.65
N CYS A 596 -4.31 16.66 -25.21
CA CYS A 596 -3.43 17.09 -24.11
C CYS A 596 -2.79 18.46 -24.37
N LEU A 597 -2.48 18.77 -25.64
CA LEU A 597 -1.88 20.03 -26.08
C LEU A 597 -2.90 21.18 -26.23
N GLY A 598 -4.20 20.88 -26.10
CA GLY A 598 -5.29 21.85 -26.20
C GLY A 598 -5.88 21.98 -27.62
N ASP A 599 -5.49 21.14 -28.57
CA ASP A 599 -5.98 21.15 -29.96
C ASP A 599 -7.38 20.50 -30.08
N PHE A 600 -8.36 21.07 -29.36
CA PHE A 600 -9.68 20.47 -29.17
C PHE A 600 -10.53 20.37 -30.46
N ALA A 601 -10.63 21.44 -31.23
CA ALA A 601 -11.54 21.48 -32.39
C ALA A 601 -11.17 20.49 -33.52
N PRO A 602 -9.88 20.29 -33.86
CA PRO A 602 -9.44 19.22 -34.77
C PRO A 602 -9.77 17.81 -34.24
N VAL A 603 -9.57 17.56 -32.94
CA VAL A 603 -9.86 16.26 -32.33
C VAL A 603 -11.35 15.94 -32.36
N ALA A 604 -12.20 16.91 -32.00
CA ALA A 604 -13.65 16.77 -32.05
C ALA A 604 -14.15 16.49 -33.48
N GLU A 605 -13.54 17.12 -34.48
CA GLU A 605 -13.85 16.89 -35.89
C GLU A 605 -13.42 15.50 -36.37
N ALA A 606 -12.22 15.06 -36.01
CA ALA A 606 -11.73 13.72 -36.31
C ALA A 606 -12.62 12.63 -35.67
N LEU A 607 -13.12 12.87 -34.45
CA LEU A 607 -14.06 11.99 -33.77
C LEU A 607 -15.43 11.96 -34.46
N ALA A 608 -15.95 13.12 -34.89
CA ALA A 608 -17.22 13.21 -35.61
C ALA A 608 -17.17 12.49 -36.97
N ASN A 609 -16.05 12.61 -37.70
CA ASN A 609 -15.80 11.93 -38.97
C ASN A 609 -15.76 10.38 -38.87
N ARG A 610 -15.70 9.84 -37.65
CA ARG A 610 -15.69 8.40 -37.35
C ARG A 610 -17.01 7.89 -36.77
N PHE A 611 -17.99 8.77 -36.54
CA PHE A 611 -19.23 8.46 -35.82
C PHE A 611 -20.04 7.32 -36.46
N ASP A 612 -20.40 7.45 -37.75
CA ASP A 612 -21.24 6.48 -38.46
C ASP A 612 -20.48 5.21 -38.94
N ARG A 613 -19.37 4.82 -38.29
CA ARG A 613 -18.61 3.59 -38.64
C ARG A 613 -18.98 2.40 -37.77
N ASP A 614 -18.90 2.58 -36.46
CA ASP A 614 -19.20 1.58 -35.43
C ASP A 614 -19.36 2.33 -34.10
N HIS A 615 -20.57 2.34 -33.54
CA HIS A 615 -20.84 3.10 -32.31
C HIS A 615 -20.10 2.56 -31.09
N ARG A 616 -19.85 1.25 -30.99
CA ARG A 616 -19.12 0.69 -29.85
C ARG A 616 -17.65 1.07 -29.92
N ALA A 617 -17.03 0.94 -31.10
CA ALA A 617 -15.67 1.40 -31.32
C ALA A 617 -15.53 2.92 -31.16
N TRP A 618 -16.57 3.69 -31.54
CA TRP A 618 -16.63 5.13 -31.34
C TRP A 618 -16.73 5.51 -29.86
N VAL A 619 -17.60 4.87 -29.07
CA VAL A 619 -17.68 5.08 -27.61
C VAL A 619 -16.36 4.73 -26.93
N ARG A 620 -15.70 3.66 -27.35
CA ARG A 620 -14.36 3.30 -26.89
C ARG A 620 -13.32 4.40 -27.19
N LEU A 621 -13.37 4.99 -28.38
CA LEU A 621 -12.47 6.10 -28.75
C LEU A 621 -12.79 7.37 -27.97
N LEU A 622 -14.07 7.70 -27.80
CA LEU A 622 -14.51 8.82 -26.97
C LEU A 622 -14.01 8.68 -25.52
N ASP A 623 -14.17 7.51 -24.92
CA ASP A 623 -13.66 7.19 -23.58
C ASP A 623 -12.14 7.38 -23.49
N TYR A 624 -11.40 6.84 -24.46
CA TYR A 624 -9.94 6.99 -24.53
C TYR A 624 -9.49 8.45 -24.65
N LEU A 625 -10.11 9.23 -25.54
CA LEU A 625 -9.74 10.64 -25.71
C LEU A 625 -10.14 11.45 -24.47
N ALA A 626 -11.32 11.22 -23.90
CA ALA A 626 -11.78 11.90 -22.70
C ALA A 626 -10.96 11.56 -21.43
N SER A 627 -10.05 10.59 -21.48
CA SER A 627 -9.11 10.30 -20.38
C SER A 627 -7.82 11.14 -20.45
N ALA A 628 -7.63 11.94 -21.51
CA ALA A 628 -6.45 12.80 -21.66
C ALA A 628 -6.33 13.81 -20.50
N PRO A 629 -5.12 14.09 -19.98
CA PRO A 629 -4.90 15.17 -19.04
C PRO A 629 -5.44 16.52 -19.54
N CYS A 630 -6.28 17.17 -18.74
CA CYS A 630 -6.82 18.49 -19.04
C CYS A 630 -6.05 19.57 -18.26
N ARG A 631 -5.39 20.49 -18.98
CA ARG A 631 -4.75 21.67 -18.36
C ARG A 631 -5.77 22.72 -17.94
N LEU A 632 -6.88 22.86 -18.67
CA LEU A 632 -7.84 23.94 -18.49
C LEU A 632 -8.45 23.98 -17.08
N VAL A 633 -8.73 22.82 -16.48
CA VAL A 633 -9.26 22.73 -15.11
C VAL A 633 -8.29 23.21 -14.03
N GLN A 634 -7.00 23.41 -14.38
CA GLN A 634 -6.00 23.96 -13.48
C GLN A 634 -5.92 25.48 -13.59
N GLU A 635 -6.37 26.03 -14.71
CA GLU A 635 -6.30 27.47 -15.00
C GLU A 635 -7.62 28.19 -14.71
N ARG A 636 -8.74 27.47 -14.76
CA ARG A 636 -10.08 28.06 -14.60
C ARG A 636 -11.12 27.03 -14.12
N PRO A 637 -12.27 27.48 -13.58
CA PRO A 637 -13.38 26.61 -13.23
C PRO A 637 -13.92 25.80 -14.42
N ALA A 638 -14.42 24.58 -14.15
CA ALA A 638 -14.85 23.64 -15.19
C ALA A 638 -15.94 24.20 -16.12
N HIS A 639 -16.86 25.02 -15.62
CA HIS A 639 -17.92 25.64 -16.43
C HIS A 639 -17.37 26.69 -17.41
N GLU A 640 -16.34 27.45 -17.01
CA GLU A 640 -15.66 28.39 -17.90
C GLU A 640 -14.81 27.66 -18.94
N ALA A 641 -14.15 26.57 -18.54
CA ALA A 641 -13.42 25.70 -19.46
C ALA A 641 -14.36 25.13 -20.53
N TYR A 642 -15.54 24.64 -20.14
CA TYR A 642 -16.56 24.16 -21.07
C TYR A 642 -17.01 25.24 -22.06
N ALA A 643 -17.33 26.44 -21.57
CA ALA A 643 -17.72 27.57 -22.43
C ALA A 643 -16.61 27.97 -23.41
N ALA A 644 -15.35 28.00 -22.94
CA ALA A 644 -14.18 28.33 -23.77
C ALA A 644 -13.97 27.31 -24.90
N LEU A 645 -14.10 26.00 -24.60
CA LEU A 645 -13.96 24.93 -25.58
C LEU A 645 -15.00 25.02 -26.70
N LEU A 646 -16.26 25.37 -26.36
CA LEU A 646 -17.36 25.41 -27.33
C LEU A 646 -17.50 26.73 -28.09
N ALA A 647 -16.94 27.82 -27.56
CA ALA A 647 -17.09 29.15 -28.15
C ALA A 647 -16.67 29.21 -29.62
N GLY A 648 -15.68 28.43 -30.05
CA GLY A 648 -15.23 28.37 -31.45
C GLY A 648 -16.08 27.46 -32.35
N ILE A 649 -16.73 26.44 -31.76
CA ILE A 649 -17.43 25.38 -32.50
C ILE A 649 -18.84 25.83 -32.91
N GLU A 650 -19.56 26.49 -32.01
CA GLU A 650 -20.94 26.94 -32.28
C GLU A 650 -21.01 28.02 -33.38
N ARG A 651 -19.91 28.75 -33.60
CA ARG A 651 -19.79 29.78 -34.65
C ARG A 651 -19.43 29.24 -36.04
N SER A 652 -19.07 27.96 -36.15
CA SER A 652 -18.42 27.40 -37.36
C SER A 652 -19.39 26.76 -38.38
N GLY A 653 -20.71 26.80 -38.15
CA GLY A 653 -21.70 26.26 -39.10
C GLY A 653 -21.61 24.74 -39.32
N ARG A 654 -21.03 24.00 -38.36
CA ARG A 654 -20.88 22.53 -38.39
C ARG A 654 -22.23 21.82 -38.32
N ASP A 655 -22.27 20.58 -38.83
CA ASP A 655 -23.46 19.74 -38.76
C ASP A 655 -23.83 19.33 -37.31
N VAL A 656 -25.05 18.80 -37.14
CA VAL A 656 -25.60 18.45 -35.81
C VAL A 656 -24.74 17.39 -35.11
N VAL A 657 -24.21 16.43 -35.84
CA VAL A 657 -23.38 15.34 -35.30
C VAL A 657 -22.04 15.86 -34.81
N ALA A 658 -21.39 16.76 -35.55
CA ALA A 658 -20.13 17.38 -35.16
C ALA A 658 -20.29 18.27 -33.93
N VAL A 659 -21.38 19.04 -33.84
CA VAL A 659 -21.68 19.84 -32.65
C VAL A 659 -21.96 18.94 -31.44
N ALA A 660 -22.78 17.90 -31.59
CA ALA A 660 -23.09 16.97 -30.50
C ALA A 660 -21.85 16.20 -30.03
N THR A 661 -21.01 15.74 -30.96
CA THR A 661 -19.73 15.06 -30.68
C THR A 661 -18.78 15.98 -29.91
N ALA A 662 -18.62 17.23 -30.34
CA ALA A 662 -17.80 18.20 -29.64
C ALA A 662 -18.32 18.47 -28.22
N LYS A 663 -19.63 18.65 -28.06
CA LYS A 663 -20.26 18.84 -26.75
C LYS A 663 -19.99 17.66 -25.82
N LEU A 664 -20.17 16.43 -26.30
CA LEU A 664 -19.90 15.22 -25.53
C LEU A 664 -18.42 15.06 -25.17
N LEU A 665 -17.50 15.31 -26.11
CA LEU A 665 -16.07 15.25 -25.83
C LEU A 665 -15.67 16.27 -24.75
N ALA A 666 -16.14 17.52 -24.84
CA ALA A 666 -15.87 18.53 -23.82
C ALA A 666 -16.44 18.15 -22.46
N LEU A 667 -17.70 17.69 -22.42
CA LEU A 667 -18.35 17.29 -21.17
C LEU A 667 -17.61 16.11 -20.53
N LEU A 668 -17.37 15.02 -21.27
CA LEU A 668 -16.71 13.84 -20.70
C LEU A 668 -15.25 14.11 -20.32
N TRP A 669 -14.53 14.91 -21.10
CA TRP A 669 -13.14 15.26 -20.80
C TRP A 669 -13.01 16.02 -19.47
N LEU A 670 -13.93 16.95 -19.20
CA LEU A 670 -13.97 17.68 -17.93
C LEU A 670 -14.60 16.84 -16.80
N TYR A 671 -15.64 16.05 -17.09
CA TYR A 671 -16.35 15.20 -16.12
C TYR A 671 -15.46 14.08 -15.55
N ASN A 672 -14.57 13.55 -16.38
CA ASN A 672 -13.61 12.53 -15.97
C ASN A 672 -12.43 13.11 -15.18
N ASP A 673 -12.27 14.44 -15.13
CA ASP A 673 -11.22 15.06 -14.33
C ASP A 673 -11.57 15.01 -12.82
N PRO A 674 -10.66 14.51 -11.94
CA PRO A 674 -10.90 14.43 -10.51
C PRO A 674 -11.14 15.77 -9.79
N LEU A 675 -10.80 16.91 -10.41
CA LEU A 675 -11.05 18.24 -9.86
C LEU A 675 -12.45 18.76 -10.16
N THR A 676 -13.19 18.10 -11.06
CA THR A 676 -14.53 18.52 -11.45
C THR A 676 -15.58 17.93 -10.51
N GLU A 677 -16.44 18.79 -9.95
CA GLU A 677 -17.63 18.34 -9.23
C GLU A 677 -18.66 17.78 -10.22
N ARG A 678 -19.02 16.51 -10.02
CA ARG A 678 -20.09 15.87 -10.78
C ARG A 678 -21.43 16.38 -10.27
N SER A 679 -22.33 16.70 -11.20
CA SER A 679 -23.68 17.17 -10.84
C SER A 679 -24.70 16.66 -11.83
N ARG A 680 -25.95 16.56 -11.38
CA ARG A 680 -27.09 16.15 -12.22
C ARG A 680 -27.24 16.96 -13.50
N ARG A 681 -26.78 18.22 -13.50
CA ARG A 681 -26.77 19.06 -14.69
C ARG A 681 -25.79 18.54 -15.74
N TRP A 682 -24.60 18.11 -15.33
CA TRP A 682 -23.63 17.50 -16.23
C TRP A 682 -24.14 16.17 -16.73
N ASP A 683 -24.70 15.35 -15.86
CA ASP A 683 -25.27 14.04 -16.21
C ASP A 683 -26.36 14.20 -17.29
N ALA A 684 -27.33 15.10 -17.08
CA ALA A 684 -28.39 15.37 -18.06
C ALA A 684 -27.88 15.91 -19.41
N GLN A 685 -26.81 16.71 -19.40
CA GLN A 685 -26.20 17.21 -20.65
C GLN A 685 -25.45 16.12 -21.41
N ILE A 686 -24.83 15.17 -20.70
CA ILE A 686 -24.17 14.01 -21.30
C ILE A 686 -25.22 13.05 -21.87
N GLU A 687 -26.27 12.75 -21.11
CA GLU A 687 -27.42 11.95 -21.56
C GLU A 687 -28.03 12.55 -22.85
N GLU A 688 -28.40 13.83 -22.83
CA GLU A 688 -28.98 14.52 -23.99
C GLU A 688 -28.01 14.49 -25.20
N GLY A 689 -26.70 14.58 -24.94
CA GLY A 689 -25.68 14.45 -25.98
C GLY A 689 -25.73 13.10 -26.68
N PHE A 690 -25.80 12.00 -25.91
CA PHE A 690 -25.91 10.64 -26.45
C PHE A 690 -27.26 10.41 -27.16
N GLU A 691 -28.37 10.91 -26.60
CA GLU A 691 -29.69 10.83 -27.24
C GLU A 691 -29.71 11.55 -28.58
N ARG A 692 -29.17 12.77 -28.65
CA ARG A 692 -29.07 13.53 -29.91
C ARG A 692 -28.25 12.78 -30.96
N LEU A 693 -27.12 12.18 -30.56
CA LEU A 693 -26.33 11.36 -31.49
C LEU A 693 -27.11 10.12 -31.96
N ALA A 694 -27.81 9.42 -31.07
CA ALA A 694 -28.62 8.25 -31.45
C ALA A 694 -29.72 8.62 -32.46
N HIS A 695 -30.40 9.76 -32.28
CA HIS A 695 -31.44 10.23 -33.21
C HIS A 695 -30.91 10.65 -34.59
N ASN A 696 -29.64 11.07 -34.67
CA ASN A 696 -29.02 11.57 -35.89
C ASN A 696 -28.07 10.54 -36.55
N SER A 697 -28.00 9.32 -36.02
CA SER A 697 -27.15 8.26 -36.57
C SER A 697 -27.69 7.72 -37.90
N ARG A 698 -26.77 7.37 -38.80
CA ARG A 698 -27.08 6.67 -40.06
C ARG A 698 -27.09 5.15 -39.89
N LEU A 699 -26.57 4.63 -38.78
CA LEU A 699 -26.57 3.20 -38.49
C LEU A 699 -27.84 2.80 -37.72
N LEU A 700 -28.35 1.61 -37.99
CA LEU A 700 -29.54 1.08 -37.30
C LEU A 700 -29.24 0.66 -35.84
N ASP A 701 -28.04 0.15 -35.59
CA ASP A 701 -27.63 -0.27 -34.24
C ASP A 701 -27.08 0.91 -33.45
N VAL A 702 -27.94 1.55 -32.67
CA VAL A 702 -27.59 2.64 -31.74
C VAL A 702 -27.47 2.19 -30.28
N SER A 703 -27.45 0.86 -30.04
CA SER A 703 -27.53 0.30 -28.70
C SER A 703 -26.40 0.77 -27.78
N ALA A 704 -25.17 0.88 -28.29
CA ALA A 704 -24.03 1.38 -27.53
C ALA A 704 -24.22 2.85 -27.08
N LEU A 705 -24.83 3.70 -27.91
CA LEU A 705 -25.10 5.10 -27.55
C LEU A 705 -26.20 5.18 -26.48
N GLN A 706 -27.27 4.39 -26.62
CA GLN A 706 -28.36 4.33 -25.64
C GLN A 706 -27.88 3.79 -24.30
N GLN A 707 -27.04 2.74 -24.30
CA GLN A 707 -26.41 2.20 -23.10
C GLN A 707 -25.49 3.24 -22.43
N ALA A 708 -24.71 3.98 -23.22
CA ALA A 708 -23.84 5.03 -22.70
C ALA A 708 -24.63 6.19 -22.08
N GLY A 709 -25.70 6.65 -22.73
CA GLY A 709 -26.58 7.71 -22.21
C GLY A 709 -27.31 7.31 -20.94
N ALA A 710 -27.84 6.09 -20.88
CA ALA A 710 -28.60 5.58 -19.72
C ALA A 710 -27.77 5.49 -18.42
N LEU A 711 -26.44 5.51 -18.50
CA LEU A 711 -25.55 5.55 -17.33
C LEU A 711 -25.55 6.92 -16.62
N PHE A 712 -26.13 7.95 -17.24
CA PHE A 712 -26.22 9.32 -16.72
C PHE A 712 -27.67 9.76 -16.44
N ALA A 713 -28.64 8.83 -16.55
CA ALA A 713 -30.07 9.08 -16.36
C ALA A 713 -30.52 9.03 -14.89
#